data_AF-A0A967E894-F1
#
_entry.id   AF-A0A967E894-F1
#
_cell.length_a   1.000
_cell.length_b   1.000
_cell.length_c   1.000
_cell.angle_alpha   90.00
_cell.angle_beta   90.00
_cell.angle_gamma   90.00
#
_symmetry.space_group_name_H-M   'P 1'
#
loop_
_entity.id
_entity.type
_entity.pdbx_description
1 polymer ?
#
loop_
_entity_poly.entity_id
_entity_poly.type
_entity_poly.pdbx_seq_one_letter_code
_entity_poly.pdbx_strand_id
1 'polypeptide(L)'
;MQSVEKTRPILSDRVETGAPVQFFTRSKTDALRLVREASTLFQDAWMPLEVCLSLRAHMATESEDEDPLATLFQRVRGTVVRFRDTKLQQLLASETVDGWALCAETLEYLVGRIEQDRPSAILEFGSGTSSLALAWAMTCLHGHSATPRVFSIDQSMPHIEKTQGMLRQHHLAAAVRFLHADLRLQSIGSRAVRCYALPPETLDEFLGGIRPEMILIDGPAGGNGIRFGTVPLVHNVVAPHAVVYLDDGLRDSELDTADQWNRLGYVQWKGIRWEGKGLLRGSVRPVLHARRRRWLEQTEGTIPSRSWSAPWRESNAVAQNDHSARGLSVSSEQQPVTGHAAANAAIASRTSKELPSCLFVNTYYPGFLDQHYATHSELRSAHYEAQHEALQAACFGDSDYYSIGLQAAGWVAQEVIANCALLQRQWALEQGMDSTATPLQTTLNQIANLRPHVLYVQDLGVATKEFLAAARPHVHLIVGQIASPIPSQTHLDGFDILISSFPHFVELFRKQGRLSYYQPLAFDPRVLTRLGNHQRRHALTFVGGVSPAHKGRYELLTAMAKSVPIHFWGYGTQALREHGVAESRLHGEAWGLDMFTVLAESKITLNHHIDVAQSNANNMRLFEATGCGALLVTDYKDNLSDLFDIGSELVAYRSVTECADLIQYYLTHPDEASAIADRGQARTLRDHTYEMRMRQTAELLSRHLEIKIGSHRLPDPDLGRISYGRREIKPDEVTPELTQSWQSDCIPLKQRALVQRELLDMYRGNPPVVFRVLADAIRPHIRPHIEVLEIGCASGYYYEVLEYLLNTRLAYLGVDFSDAMIRTARAYYPQARFEIGDGSALRFQDRSIPIVVSSCVLLHVREYALHIAEAARVASEIIVFHRTPVARQAATKHFTKFAYGVETFEIRFNEAEFLGLCREVGMEFITMVGISSDPVRDEFEMTYVFRAPQ
;
A
#
# COMPACT_ATOMS: atom_id res chain seq x y z
N MET A 1 17.94 2.20 -56.72
CA MET A 1 17.17 1.05 -56.18
C MET A 1 17.94 0.49 -54.99
N GLN A 2 17.60 0.91 -53.76
CA GLN A 2 17.83 0.16 -52.52
C GLN A 2 17.14 0.88 -51.36
N SER A 3 16.31 0.10 -50.65
CA SER A 3 15.79 0.23 -49.27
C SER A 3 15.16 1.55 -48.80
N VAL A 4 13.84 1.65 -48.94
CA VAL A 4 12.98 2.34 -47.97
C VAL A 4 12.48 1.26 -46.99
N GLU A 5 13.18 1.07 -45.86
CA GLU A 5 12.67 0.26 -44.75
C GLU A 5 11.54 1.02 -44.05
N LYS A 6 10.33 0.45 -44.10
CA LYS A 6 9.16 0.93 -43.37
C LYS A 6 9.38 0.72 -41.86
N THR A 7 9.59 1.81 -41.13
CA THR A 7 9.60 1.84 -39.67
C THR A 7 8.21 1.44 -39.14
N ARG A 8 8.13 0.38 -38.32
CA ARG A 8 6.91 -0.03 -37.60
C ARG A 8 6.63 0.92 -36.43
N PRO A 9 5.36 1.23 -36.09
CA PRO A 9 5.01 2.16 -35.02
C PRO A 9 5.18 1.55 -33.62
N ILE A 10 5.81 2.30 -32.70
CA ILE A 10 6.22 1.90 -31.34
C ILE A 10 5.04 1.53 -30.43
N LEU A 11 3.87 2.14 -30.64
CA LEU A 11 2.69 1.84 -29.83
C LEU A 11 1.90 0.59 -30.28
N SER A 12 2.13 0.05 -31.50
CA SER A 12 1.29 -1.04 -32.04
C SER A 12 1.45 -2.38 -31.33
N ASP A 13 2.61 -2.65 -30.72
CA ASP A 13 2.85 -3.89 -29.97
C ASP A 13 2.36 -3.82 -28.49
N ARG A 14 1.81 -2.68 -28.05
CA ARG A 14 1.53 -2.42 -26.61
C ARG A 14 0.08 -2.10 -26.27
N VAL A 15 -0.76 -1.87 -27.27
CA VAL A 15 -2.20 -1.59 -27.07
C VAL A 15 -3.03 -2.88 -27.03
N GLU A 16 -2.57 -3.94 -27.70
CA GLU A 16 -3.26 -5.23 -27.68
C GLU A 16 -3.02 -5.99 -26.34
N THR A 17 -1.92 -5.73 -25.63
CA THR A 17 -1.43 -6.59 -24.53
C THR A 17 -1.87 -6.20 -23.11
N GLY A 18 -2.70 -5.17 -22.93
CA GLY A 18 -3.25 -4.79 -21.61
C GLY A 18 -2.23 -4.44 -20.52
N ALA A 19 -0.95 -4.29 -20.86
CA ALA A 19 0.13 -3.96 -19.92
C ALA A 19 0.24 -2.45 -19.68
N PRO A 20 0.69 -1.98 -18.50
CA PRO A 20 0.96 -0.56 -18.26
C PRO A 20 2.10 -0.07 -19.15
N VAL A 21 1.83 0.96 -19.95
CA VAL A 21 2.79 1.55 -20.89
C VAL A 21 3.81 2.39 -20.12
N GLN A 22 5.08 1.96 -20.06
CA GLN A 22 6.21 2.79 -19.62
C GLN A 22 6.97 3.34 -20.84
N PHE A 23 7.08 4.67 -20.91
CA PHE A 23 7.82 5.41 -21.93
C PHE A 23 9.22 5.74 -21.39
N PHE A 24 10.27 5.22 -22.03
CA PHE A 24 11.67 5.57 -21.74
C PHE A 24 12.30 6.19 -22.99
N THR A 25 12.26 7.51 -23.15
CA THR A 25 13.05 8.27 -24.16
C THR A 25 13.25 9.74 -23.73
N ARG A 26 14.23 10.43 -24.33
CA ARG A 26 14.78 11.74 -23.88
C ARG A 26 14.62 12.89 -24.92
N SER A 27 13.55 12.98 -25.73
CA SER A 27 13.44 14.09 -26.71
C SER A 27 12.01 14.53 -27.07
N LYS A 28 11.80 15.86 -27.22
CA LYS A 28 10.53 16.50 -27.65
C LYS A 28 9.99 16.00 -29.00
N THR A 29 10.85 15.51 -29.89
CA THR A 29 10.45 14.95 -31.20
C THR A 29 9.73 13.61 -31.05
N ASP A 30 9.99 12.90 -29.94
CA ASP A 30 9.38 11.60 -29.65
C ASP A 30 7.97 11.75 -29.05
N ALA A 31 7.69 12.79 -28.26
CA ALA A 31 6.34 13.04 -27.73
C ALA A 31 5.29 13.22 -28.84
N LEU A 32 5.58 14.04 -29.86
CA LEU A 32 4.68 14.22 -31.01
C LEU A 32 4.49 12.92 -31.79
N ARG A 33 5.54 12.10 -31.90
CA ARG A 33 5.47 10.78 -32.53
C ARG A 33 4.58 9.81 -31.72
N LEU A 34 4.73 9.77 -30.40
CA LEU A 34 3.90 8.95 -29.52
C LEU A 34 2.43 9.33 -29.61
N VAL A 35 2.12 10.63 -29.61
CA VAL A 35 0.74 11.11 -29.82
C VAL A 35 0.20 10.68 -31.19
N ARG A 36 1.00 10.78 -32.27
CA ARG A 36 0.63 10.32 -33.62
C ARG A 36 0.50 8.81 -33.77
N GLU A 37 1.16 8.05 -32.92
CA GLU A 37 1.00 6.61 -32.92
C GLU A 37 -0.24 6.22 -32.10
N ALA A 38 -0.45 6.85 -30.93
CA ALA A 38 -1.65 6.67 -30.11
C ALA A 38 -2.91 7.05 -30.88
N SER A 39 -2.84 8.16 -31.63
CA SER A 39 -3.90 8.61 -32.54
C SER A 39 -4.36 7.55 -33.51
N THR A 40 -3.39 6.82 -34.06
CA THR A 40 -3.61 5.85 -35.12
C THR A 40 -4.17 4.57 -34.53
N LEU A 41 -3.67 4.15 -33.37
CA LEU A 41 -4.12 2.94 -32.68
C LEU A 41 -5.51 3.06 -32.07
N PHE A 42 -5.83 4.23 -31.52
CA PHE A 42 -7.10 4.49 -30.86
C PHE A 42 -8.04 5.34 -31.70
N GLN A 43 -7.85 5.38 -33.02
CA GLN A 43 -8.70 6.15 -33.93
C GLN A 43 -10.18 5.76 -33.79
N ASP A 44 -10.45 4.45 -33.73
CA ASP A 44 -11.80 3.88 -33.63
C ASP A 44 -12.07 3.16 -32.30
N ALA A 45 -11.13 3.22 -31.35
CA ALA A 45 -11.19 2.53 -30.05
C ALA A 45 -11.15 3.52 -28.87
N TRP A 46 -11.58 3.05 -27.69
CA TRP A 46 -11.43 3.84 -26.46
C TRP A 46 -10.00 3.69 -25.96
N MET A 47 -9.27 4.80 -25.86
CA MET A 47 -7.94 4.79 -25.26
C MET A 47 -8.08 4.58 -23.74
N PRO A 48 -7.47 3.56 -23.13
CA PRO A 48 -7.59 3.34 -21.69
C PRO A 48 -7.10 4.55 -20.89
N LEU A 49 -7.72 4.82 -19.74
CA LEU A 49 -7.36 5.96 -18.88
C LEU A 49 -5.89 5.85 -18.44
N GLU A 50 -5.41 4.65 -18.15
CA GLU A 50 -4.04 4.35 -17.73
C GLU A 50 -3.02 4.73 -18.81
N VAL A 51 -3.36 4.51 -20.09
CA VAL A 51 -2.50 4.91 -21.21
C VAL A 51 -2.40 6.44 -21.27
N CYS A 52 -3.51 7.15 -21.05
CA CYS A 52 -3.54 8.61 -21.01
C CYS A 52 -2.73 9.16 -19.84
N LEU A 53 -2.86 8.55 -18.66
CA LEU A 53 -2.08 8.91 -17.47
C LEU A 53 -0.59 8.70 -17.68
N SER A 54 -0.19 7.60 -18.35
CA SER A 54 1.21 7.35 -18.73
C SER A 54 1.74 8.35 -19.75
N LEU A 55 0.96 8.66 -20.79
CA LEU A 55 1.34 9.66 -21.80
C LEU A 55 1.49 11.04 -21.17
N ARG A 56 0.54 11.46 -20.33
CA ARG A 56 0.62 12.70 -19.55
C ARG A 56 1.88 12.76 -18.70
N ALA A 57 2.16 11.69 -17.93
CA ALA A 57 3.33 11.64 -17.05
C ALA A 57 4.65 11.77 -17.84
N HIS A 58 4.71 11.18 -19.04
CA HIS A 58 5.85 11.33 -19.93
C HIS A 58 5.98 12.79 -20.42
N MET A 59 4.88 13.39 -20.86
CA MET A 59 4.87 14.73 -21.46
C MET A 59 5.08 15.87 -20.46
N ALA A 60 4.67 15.69 -19.19
CA ALA A 60 4.93 16.62 -18.10
C ALA A 60 6.44 16.80 -17.82
N THR A 61 7.29 15.87 -18.24
CA THR A 61 8.76 16.00 -18.12
C THR A 61 9.41 16.72 -19.29
N GLU A 62 8.68 16.96 -20.39
CA GLU A 62 9.24 17.43 -21.66
C GLU A 62 8.61 18.74 -22.18
N SER A 63 7.51 19.23 -21.60
CA SER A 63 6.77 20.41 -22.09
C SER A 63 6.60 21.49 -21.01
N GLU A 64 6.56 22.76 -21.45
CA GLU A 64 6.21 23.91 -20.60
C GLU A 64 4.72 24.30 -20.72
N ASP A 65 3.95 23.61 -21.59
CA ASP A 65 2.50 23.83 -21.74
C ASP A 65 1.75 23.34 -20.49
N GLU A 66 0.72 24.08 -20.04
CA GLU A 66 -0.08 23.75 -18.84
C GLU A 66 -0.87 22.44 -18.99
N ASP A 67 -1.39 22.16 -20.19
CA ASP A 67 -2.02 20.88 -20.56
C ASP A 67 -1.27 20.27 -21.76
N PRO A 68 -0.10 19.64 -21.55
CA PRO A 68 0.78 19.26 -22.65
C PRO A 68 0.20 18.15 -23.51
N LEU A 69 -0.55 17.22 -22.91
CA LEU A 69 -1.23 16.13 -23.61
C LEU A 69 -2.35 16.66 -24.51
N ALA A 70 -3.29 17.42 -23.94
CA ALA A 70 -4.41 18.01 -24.70
C ALA A 70 -3.89 18.89 -25.85
N THR A 71 -2.89 19.73 -25.59
CA THR A 71 -2.32 20.64 -26.59
C THR A 71 -1.69 19.90 -27.76
N LEU A 72 -0.89 18.86 -27.49
CA LEU A 72 -0.26 18.08 -28.55
C LEU A 72 -1.27 17.23 -29.33
N PHE A 73 -2.31 16.72 -28.67
CA PHE A 73 -3.39 15.98 -29.32
C PHE A 73 -4.17 16.87 -30.30
N GLN A 74 -4.51 18.10 -29.88
CA GLN A 74 -5.13 19.08 -30.77
C GLN A 74 -4.24 19.42 -31.97
N ARG A 75 -2.92 19.58 -31.76
CA ARG A 75 -1.95 19.83 -32.86
C ARG A 75 -1.88 18.68 -33.86
N VAL A 76 -2.04 17.43 -33.42
CA VAL A 76 -1.99 16.24 -34.30
C VAL A 76 -3.28 16.06 -35.09
N ARG A 77 -4.44 16.29 -34.49
CA ARG A 77 -5.75 16.06 -35.11
C ARG A 77 -6.07 17.07 -36.22
N GLY A 78 -5.53 18.29 -36.13
CA GLY A 78 -5.91 19.40 -37.01
C GLY A 78 -7.28 19.98 -36.64
N THR A 79 -7.55 21.22 -37.06
CA THR A 79 -8.83 21.88 -36.84
C THR A 79 -9.81 21.57 -37.98
N VAL A 80 -11.06 21.35 -37.60
CA VAL A 80 -12.29 21.23 -38.41
C VAL A 80 -12.78 19.80 -38.64
N VAL A 81 -13.89 19.49 -37.99
CA VAL A 81 -14.89 18.54 -38.50
C VAL A 81 -16.23 19.27 -38.57
N ARG A 82 -16.96 19.04 -39.66
CA ARG A 82 -18.35 19.48 -39.84
C ARG A 82 -19.27 18.33 -39.44
N PHE A 83 -20.43 18.64 -38.85
CA PHE A 83 -21.52 17.68 -38.64
C PHE A 83 -21.77 16.86 -39.91
N ARG A 84 -21.87 15.53 -39.79
CA ARG A 84 -22.29 14.66 -40.89
C ARG A 84 -23.81 14.54 -40.94
N ASP A 85 -24.48 14.60 -39.79
CA ASP A 85 -25.93 14.71 -39.70
C ASP A 85 -26.41 16.11 -40.12
N THR A 86 -27.09 16.16 -41.27
CA THR A 86 -27.60 17.41 -41.85
C THR A 86 -28.72 18.05 -41.04
N LYS A 87 -29.47 17.29 -40.24
CA LYS A 87 -30.53 17.82 -39.37
C LYS A 87 -29.93 18.44 -38.11
N LEU A 88 -28.95 17.77 -37.50
CA LEU A 88 -28.21 18.33 -36.37
C LEU A 88 -27.43 19.58 -36.80
N GLN A 89 -26.82 19.54 -37.99
CA GLN A 89 -26.17 20.70 -38.59
C GLN A 89 -27.14 21.87 -38.77
N GLN A 90 -28.35 21.62 -39.27
CA GLN A 90 -29.37 22.64 -39.46
C GLN A 90 -29.88 23.20 -38.13
N LEU A 91 -30.05 22.34 -37.12
CA LEU A 91 -30.47 22.73 -35.77
C LEU A 91 -29.46 23.72 -35.14
N LEU A 92 -28.17 23.47 -35.32
CA LEU A 92 -27.09 24.24 -34.69
C LEU A 92 -26.48 25.30 -35.62
N ALA A 93 -27.06 25.54 -36.80
CA ALA A 93 -26.49 26.42 -37.82
C ALA A 93 -26.36 27.89 -37.39
N SER A 94 -27.21 28.36 -36.47
CA SER A 94 -27.16 29.71 -35.89
C SER A 94 -26.29 29.81 -34.64
N GLU A 95 -25.79 28.69 -34.14
CA GLU A 95 -25.12 28.60 -32.84
C GLU A 95 -23.61 28.48 -32.97
N THR A 96 -22.90 28.92 -31.92
CA THR A 96 -21.44 28.74 -31.84
C THR A 96 -21.14 27.33 -31.33
N VAL A 97 -20.44 26.54 -32.15
CA VAL A 97 -20.08 25.15 -31.85
C VAL A 97 -18.56 25.00 -31.83
N ASP A 98 -17.92 25.69 -30.88
CA ASP A 98 -16.52 25.51 -30.45
C ASP A 98 -16.20 26.48 -29.28
N GLY A 99 -15.01 26.39 -28.70
CA GLY A 99 -14.52 27.29 -27.66
C GLY A 99 -14.99 26.88 -26.27
N TRP A 100 -16.00 27.57 -25.73
CA TRP A 100 -16.64 27.23 -24.45
C TRP A 100 -17.78 26.21 -24.60
N ALA A 101 -18.19 25.90 -25.83
CA ALA A 101 -19.22 24.90 -26.12
C ALA A 101 -18.57 23.60 -26.60
N LEU A 102 -19.26 22.46 -26.39
CA LEU A 102 -18.86 21.17 -26.96
C LEU A 102 -18.64 21.27 -28.47
N CYS A 103 -17.58 20.62 -28.95
CA CYS A 103 -17.29 20.59 -30.38
C CYS A 103 -18.30 19.73 -31.15
N ALA A 104 -18.38 19.95 -32.46
CA ALA A 104 -19.38 19.32 -33.32
C ALA A 104 -19.33 17.78 -33.26
N GLU A 105 -18.13 17.20 -33.21
CA GLU A 105 -17.95 15.74 -33.16
C GLU A 105 -18.42 15.14 -31.84
N THR A 106 -18.15 15.80 -30.72
CA THR A 106 -18.64 15.37 -29.41
C THR A 106 -20.16 15.39 -29.40
N LEU A 107 -20.79 16.45 -29.91
CA LEU A 107 -22.24 16.57 -30.01
C LEU A 107 -22.85 15.49 -30.91
N GLU A 108 -22.30 15.30 -32.10
CA GLU A 108 -22.77 14.28 -33.05
C GLU A 108 -22.63 12.87 -32.46
N TYR A 109 -21.52 12.59 -31.78
CA TYR A 109 -21.31 11.33 -31.09
C TYR A 109 -22.34 11.11 -29.97
N LEU A 110 -22.57 12.10 -29.12
CA LEU A 110 -23.53 12.00 -28.01
C LEU A 110 -24.96 11.81 -28.51
N VAL A 111 -25.37 12.50 -29.58
CA VAL A 111 -26.66 12.31 -30.24
C VAL A 111 -26.80 10.88 -30.76
N GLY A 112 -25.79 10.35 -31.47
CA GLY A 112 -25.80 8.96 -31.93
C GLY A 112 -25.87 7.95 -30.77
N ARG A 113 -25.25 8.26 -29.62
CA ARG A 113 -25.36 7.43 -28.42
C ARG A 113 -26.74 7.46 -27.79
N ILE A 114 -27.45 8.58 -27.83
CA ILE A 114 -28.84 8.66 -27.35
C ILE A 114 -29.74 7.77 -28.21
N GLU A 115 -29.57 7.80 -29.53
CA GLU A 115 -30.34 6.93 -30.43
C GLU A 115 -30.06 5.45 -30.19
N GLN A 116 -28.79 5.11 -29.91
CA GLN A 116 -28.36 3.73 -29.71
C GLN A 116 -28.70 3.18 -28.33
N ASP A 117 -28.40 3.93 -27.26
CA ASP A 117 -28.58 3.52 -25.86
C ASP A 117 -29.99 3.76 -25.36
N ARG A 118 -30.74 4.62 -26.07
CA ARG A 118 -32.14 4.95 -25.82
C ARG A 118 -32.44 5.32 -24.35
N PRO A 119 -31.65 6.20 -23.69
CA PRO A 119 -31.83 6.50 -22.28
C PRO A 119 -33.22 7.08 -22.01
N SER A 120 -33.80 6.75 -20.86
CA SER A 120 -35.12 7.29 -20.47
C SER A 120 -35.05 8.75 -20.03
N ALA A 121 -33.93 9.15 -19.40
CA ALA A 121 -33.60 10.51 -18.98
C ALA A 121 -32.08 10.75 -18.91
N ILE A 122 -31.68 12.02 -19.07
CA ILE A 122 -30.29 12.50 -19.08
C ILE A 122 -30.11 13.55 -17.99
N LEU A 123 -29.01 13.46 -17.23
CA LEU A 123 -28.53 14.51 -16.32
C LEU A 123 -27.32 15.22 -16.95
N GLU A 124 -27.40 16.52 -17.13
CA GLU A 124 -26.36 17.35 -17.70
C GLU A 124 -25.84 18.33 -16.63
N PHE A 125 -24.52 18.46 -16.53
CA PHE A 125 -23.86 19.57 -15.84
C PHE A 125 -23.29 20.50 -16.90
N GLY A 126 -23.73 21.76 -16.88
CA GLY A 126 -23.55 22.73 -17.96
C GLY A 126 -24.84 22.95 -18.75
N SER A 127 -24.89 24.05 -19.48
CA SER A 127 -26.01 24.41 -20.35
C SER A 127 -25.52 25.08 -21.64
N GLY A 128 -26.23 24.85 -22.74
CA GLY A 128 -25.90 25.50 -24.01
C GLY A 128 -26.35 24.72 -25.24
N THR A 129 -25.48 24.65 -26.24
CA THR A 129 -25.71 23.92 -27.49
C THR A 129 -25.86 22.41 -27.26
N SER A 130 -25.15 21.87 -26.25
CA SER A 130 -25.33 20.50 -25.77
C SER A 130 -26.77 20.26 -25.31
N SER A 131 -27.32 21.13 -24.46
CA SER A 131 -28.71 21.01 -23.98
C SER A 131 -29.70 21.01 -25.15
N LEU A 132 -29.50 21.85 -26.16
CA LEU A 132 -30.34 21.89 -27.36
C LEU A 132 -30.25 20.58 -28.17
N ALA A 133 -29.04 20.07 -28.39
CA ALA A 133 -28.81 18.81 -29.11
C ALA A 133 -29.38 17.60 -28.36
N LEU A 134 -29.16 17.51 -27.04
CA LEU A 134 -29.72 16.47 -26.17
C LEU A 134 -31.25 16.50 -26.16
N ALA A 135 -31.85 17.69 -26.03
CA ALA A 135 -33.30 17.87 -26.04
C ALA A 135 -33.92 17.43 -27.37
N TRP A 136 -33.28 17.81 -28.48
CA TRP A 136 -33.70 17.41 -29.82
C TRP A 136 -33.62 15.89 -30.00
N ALA A 137 -32.48 15.27 -29.65
CA ALA A 137 -32.29 13.83 -29.77
C ALA A 137 -33.29 13.04 -28.91
N MET A 138 -33.51 13.47 -27.66
CA MET A 138 -34.49 12.84 -26.76
C MET A 138 -35.93 13.00 -27.26
N THR A 139 -36.25 14.12 -27.90
CA THR A 139 -37.58 14.36 -28.51
C THR A 139 -37.78 13.53 -29.78
N CYS A 140 -36.75 13.37 -30.61
CA CYS A 140 -36.76 12.44 -31.75
C CYS A 140 -36.95 10.99 -31.29
N LEU A 141 -36.31 10.61 -30.18
CA LEU A 141 -36.32 9.26 -29.62
C LEU A 141 -37.66 8.88 -28.97
N HIS A 142 -38.23 9.79 -28.17
CA HIS A 142 -39.37 9.50 -27.28
C HIS A 142 -40.65 10.26 -27.65
N GLY A 143 -40.60 11.14 -28.64
CA GLY A 143 -41.69 12.06 -28.96
C GLY A 143 -41.76 13.26 -28.01
N HIS A 144 -42.69 14.18 -28.31
CA HIS A 144 -42.95 15.34 -27.46
C HIS A 144 -43.65 14.90 -26.17
N SER A 145 -43.14 15.34 -25.02
CA SER A 145 -43.72 15.06 -23.71
C SER A 145 -43.79 16.34 -22.87
N ALA A 146 -44.80 16.42 -22.01
CA ALA A 146 -44.88 17.47 -20.98
C ALA A 146 -43.92 17.21 -19.80
N THR A 147 -43.39 15.99 -19.68
CA THR A 147 -42.39 15.64 -18.66
C THR A 147 -40.98 15.84 -19.25
N PRO A 148 -40.11 16.62 -18.60
CA PRO A 148 -38.74 16.82 -19.07
C PRO A 148 -37.97 15.50 -19.02
N ARG A 149 -37.09 15.30 -20.01
CA ARG A 149 -36.21 14.13 -20.10
C ARG A 149 -34.74 14.50 -20.02
N VAL A 150 -34.41 15.78 -20.15
CA VAL A 150 -33.06 16.31 -19.91
C VAL A 150 -33.12 17.20 -18.68
N PHE A 151 -32.25 16.95 -17.72
CA PHE A 151 -32.13 17.70 -16.48
C PHE A 151 -30.78 18.39 -16.50
N SER A 152 -30.75 19.71 -16.66
CA SER A 152 -29.50 20.48 -16.83
C SER A 152 -29.23 21.35 -15.59
N ILE A 153 -28.03 21.24 -15.04
CA ILE A 153 -27.56 21.99 -13.86
C ILE A 153 -26.44 22.94 -14.29
N ASP A 154 -26.60 24.24 -14.03
CA ASP A 154 -25.58 25.24 -14.38
C ASP A 154 -25.35 26.25 -13.26
N GLN A 155 -24.13 26.79 -13.19
CA GLN A 155 -23.71 27.80 -12.21
C GLN A 155 -24.08 29.21 -12.63
N SER A 156 -24.45 29.40 -13.89
CA SER A 156 -24.67 30.70 -14.49
C SER A 156 -26.11 30.83 -14.93
N MET A 157 -26.89 31.57 -14.15
CA MET A 157 -28.26 31.93 -14.52
C MET A 157 -28.34 32.59 -15.92
N PRO A 158 -27.42 33.51 -16.31
CA PRO A 158 -27.39 34.04 -17.68
C PRO A 158 -27.22 32.97 -18.77
N HIS A 159 -26.43 31.91 -18.54
CA HIS A 159 -26.29 30.80 -19.49
C HIS A 159 -27.57 29.97 -19.58
N ILE A 160 -28.23 29.71 -18.45
CA ILE A 160 -29.54 29.05 -18.40
C ILE A 160 -30.58 29.84 -19.20
N GLU A 161 -30.69 31.15 -18.96
CA GLU A 161 -31.67 32.02 -19.63
C GLU A 161 -31.44 32.06 -21.15
N LYS A 162 -30.17 32.17 -21.58
CA LYS A 162 -29.80 32.09 -22.99
C LYS A 162 -30.21 30.74 -23.59
N THR A 163 -29.92 29.63 -22.90
CA THR A 163 -30.24 28.28 -23.36
C THR A 163 -31.74 28.02 -23.45
N GLN A 164 -32.51 28.52 -22.48
CA GLN A 164 -33.97 28.50 -22.55
C GLN A 164 -34.51 29.31 -23.74
N GLY A 165 -33.86 30.42 -24.10
CA GLY A 165 -34.15 31.18 -25.31
C GLY A 165 -33.99 30.34 -26.57
N MET A 166 -32.84 29.66 -26.72
CA MET A 166 -32.56 28.75 -27.83
C MET A 166 -33.60 27.61 -27.90
N LEU A 167 -33.86 26.94 -26.77
CA LEU A 167 -34.84 25.86 -26.70
C LEU A 167 -36.27 26.32 -27.08
N ARG A 168 -36.68 27.54 -26.73
CA ARG A 168 -37.98 28.11 -27.12
C ARG A 168 -38.06 28.34 -28.63
N GLN A 169 -37.00 28.85 -29.26
CA GLN A 169 -36.95 29.07 -30.71
C GLN A 169 -37.13 27.76 -31.50
N HIS A 170 -36.69 26.64 -30.93
CA HIS A 170 -36.81 25.32 -31.54
C HIS A 170 -37.98 24.48 -30.99
N HIS A 171 -38.88 25.05 -30.18
CA HIS A 171 -40.02 24.36 -29.56
C HIS A 171 -39.64 23.15 -28.67
N LEU A 172 -38.44 23.16 -28.07
CA LEU A 172 -37.90 22.09 -27.23
C LEU A 172 -37.86 22.44 -25.74
N ALA A 173 -38.38 23.60 -25.33
CA ALA A 173 -38.32 24.07 -23.94
C ALA A 173 -38.94 23.11 -22.91
N ALA A 174 -39.97 22.34 -23.29
CA ALA A 174 -40.59 21.36 -22.40
C ALA A 174 -39.74 20.09 -22.17
N ALA A 175 -38.76 19.82 -23.03
CA ALA A 175 -37.92 18.64 -22.95
C ALA A 175 -36.82 18.76 -21.89
N VAL A 176 -36.51 19.99 -21.44
CA VAL A 176 -35.40 20.28 -20.52
C VAL A 176 -35.90 20.97 -19.24
N ARG A 177 -35.47 20.46 -18.08
CA ARG A 177 -35.63 21.13 -16.78
C ARG A 177 -34.27 21.68 -16.36
N PHE A 178 -34.23 22.94 -15.92
CA PHE A 178 -33.00 23.59 -15.47
C PHE A 178 -32.97 23.75 -13.94
N LEU A 179 -31.78 23.60 -13.37
CA LEU A 179 -31.48 23.95 -11.97
C LEU A 179 -30.27 24.89 -11.95
N HIS A 180 -30.46 26.10 -11.42
CA HIS A 180 -29.36 27.01 -11.14
C HIS A 180 -28.71 26.62 -9.80
N ALA A 181 -27.41 26.36 -9.80
CA ALA A 181 -26.68 25.96 -8.59
C ALA A 181 -25.34 26.69 -8.48
N ASP A 182 -25.20 27.54 -7.45
CA ASP A 182 -23.95 28.25 -7.17
C ASP A 182 -22.80 27.28 -6.89
N LEU A 183 -21.57 27.68 -7.20
CA LEU A 183 -20.39 26.95 -6.76
C LEU A 183 -20.00 27.35 -5.34
N ARG A 184 -20.04 26.39 -4.41
CA ARG A 184 -19.64 26.58 -3.01
C ARG A 184 -18.57 25.57 -2.64
N LEU A 185 -17.78 25.90 -1.62
CA LEU A 185 -16.85 24.93 -1.02
C LEU A 185 -17.70 23.89 -0.27
N GLN A 186 -17.61 22.64 -0.69
CA GLN A 186 -18.32 21.52 -0.10
C GLN A 186 -17.34 20.45 0.38
N SER A 187 -17.70 19.74 1.44
CA SER A 187 -16.99 18.52 1.84
C SER A 187 -17.61 17.32 1.14
N ILE A 188 -16.85 16.72 0.23
CA ILE A 188 -17.18 15.44 -0.39
C ILE A 188 -16.18 14.44 0.16
N GLY A 189 -16.65 13.54 1.03
CA GLY A 189 -15.73 12.73 1.83
C GLY A 189 -14.94 13.57 2.83
N SER A 190 -13.62 13.40 2.88
CA SER A 190 -12.71 14.28 3.65
C SER A 190 -12.17 15.48 2.85
N ARG A 191 -12.58 15.64 1.60
CA ARG A 191 -12.03 16.67 0.71
C ARG A 191 -12.92 17.90 0.63
N ALA A 192 -12.34 19.06 0.87
CA ALA A 192 -12.96 20.34 0.55
C ALA A 192 -12.78 20.64 -0.95
N VAL A 193 -13.88 20.64 -1.70
CA VAL A 193 -13.90 20.92 -3.15
C VAL A 193 -14.91 22.01 -3.44
N ARG A 194 -14.53 23.00 -4.26
CA ARG A 194 -15.48 23.98 -4.76
C ARG A 194 -16.25 23.36 -5.93
N CYS A 195 -17.56 23.16 -5.77
CA CYS A 195 -18.43 22.54 -6.79
C CYS A 195 -19.90 22.98 -6.59
N TYR A 196 -20.82 22.50 -7.42
CA TYR A 196 -22.26 22.84 -7.36
C TYR A 196 -22.88 22.57 -5.99
N ALA A 197 -23.42 23.59 -5.33
CA ALA A 197 -24.17 23.43 -4.08
C ALA A 197 -25.52 22.73 -4.36
N LEU A 198 -25.56 21.42 -4.17
CA LEU A 198 -26.72 20.56 -4.47
C LEU A 198 -27.13 19.79 -3.21
N PRO A 199 -27.98 20.38 -2.35
CA PRO A 199 -28.57 19.65 -1.24
C PRO A 199 -29.40 18.45 -1.76
N PRO A 200 -29.36 17.28 -1.11
CA PRO A 200 -30.09 16.09 -1.57
C PRO A 200 -31.58 16.33 -1.82
N GLU A 201 -32.23 17.10 -0.95
CA GLU A 201 -33.65 17.45 -1.07
C GLU A 201 -33.96 18.27 -2.33
N THR A 202 -33.08 19.20 -2.70
CA THR A 202 -33.21 20.00 -3.92
C THR A 202 -33.05 19.12 -5.16
N LEU A 203 -32.12 18.17 -5.10
CA LEU A 203 -31.85 17.26 -6.21
C LEU A 203 -32.99 16.27 -6.43
N ASP A 204 -33.55 15.71 -5.35
CA ASP A 204 -34.71 14.82 -5.41
C ASP A 204 -35.96 15.54 -5.96
N GLU A 205 -36.22 16.79 -5.53
CA GLU A 205 -37.31 17.61 -6.06
C GLU A 205 -37.09 17.98 -7.54
N PHE A 206 -35.85 18.30 -7.90
CA PHE A 206 -35.48 18.64 -9.27
C PHE A 206 -35.66 17.46 -10.24
N LEU A 207 -35.32 16.25 -9.81
CA LEU A 207 -35.48 15.04 -10.61
C LEU A 207 -36.91 14.47 -10.56
N GLY A 208 -37.69 14.78 -9.52
CA GLY A 208 -39.08 14.34 -9.40
C GLY A 208 -39.22 12.80 -9.37
N GLY A 209 -38.25 12.10 -8.79
CA GLY A 209 -38.20 10.63 -8.72
C GLY A 209 -37.68 9.95 -10.00
N ILE A 210 -37.40 10.69 -11.07
CA ILE A 210 -36.75 10.17 -12.27
C ILE A 210 -35.28 9.88 -11.94
N ARG A 211 -34.77 8.72 -12.36
CA ARG A 211 -33.36 8.33 -12.20
C ARG A 211 -32.67 8.35 -13.57
N PRO A 212 -31.88 9.39 -13.90
CA PRO A 212 -31.20 9.49 -15.18
C PRO A 212 -30.26 8.31 -15.45
N GLU A 213 -30.25 7.82 -16.68
CA GLU A 213 -29.42 6.69 -17.14
C GLU A 213 -28.14 7.15 -17.84
N MET A 214 -28.07 8.43 -18.19
CA MET A 214 -26.93 9.06 -18.85
C MET A 214 -26.58 10.36 -18.13
N ILE A 215 -25.29 10.59 -17.89
CA ILE A 215 -24.75 11.78 -17.26
C ILE A 215 -23.77 12.42 -18.24
N LEU A 216 -23.94 13.72 -18.54
CA LEU A 216 -23.00 14.52 -19.31
C LEU A 216 -22.40 15.61 -18.43
N ILE A 217 -21.08 15.74 -18.42
CA ILE A 217 -20.34 16.69 -17.58
C ILE A 217 -19.49 17.59 -18.49
N ASP A 218 -19.98 18.81 -18.70
CA ASP A 218 -19.30 19.89 -19.42
C ASP A 218 -19.10 21.13 -18.51
N GLY A 219 -19.97 21.30 -17.51
CA GLY A 219 -19.82 22.21 -16.38
C GLY A 219 -19.37 21.50 -15.10
N PRO A 220 -19.00 22.24 -14.05
CA PRO A 220 -18.95 23.70 -13.98
C PRO A 220 -17.68 24.29 -14.61
N ALA A 221 -17.72 25.58 -14.93
CA ALA A 221 -16.57 26.34 -15.37
C ALA A 221 -15.79 26.92 -14.18
N GLY A 222 -14.47 26.72 -14.15
CA GLY A 222 -13.57 27.31 -13.17
C GLY A 222 -12.21 26.61 -13.11
N GLY A 223 -11.50 26.71 -11.99
CA GLY A 223 -10.13 26.18 -11.84
C GLY A 223 -10.03 24.65 -11.75
N ASN A 224 -8.81 24.15 -11.62
CA ASN A 224 -8.53 22.71 -11.62
C ASN A 224 -9.35 21.92 -10.59
N GLY A 225 -9.93 20.80 -11.04
CA GLY A 225 -10.71 19.88 -10.22
C GLY A 225 -12.14 20.32 -9.88
N ILE A 226 -12.65 21.42 -10.48
CA ILE A 226 -13.99 21.94 -10.17
C ILE A 226 -15.13 20.98 -10.56
N ARG A 227 -14.89 20.13 -11.56
CA ARG A 227 -15.82 19.09 -12.02
C ARG A 227 -15.86 17.86 -11.09
N PHE A 228 -14.92 17.72 -10.15
CA PHE A 228 -14.83 16.54 -9.27
C PHE A 228 -16.11 16.25 -8.50
N GLY A 229 -16.83 17.30 -8.05
CA GLY A 229 -18.03 17.11 -7.23
C GLY A 229 -19.25 16.58 -7.97
N THR A 230 -19.26 16.60 -9.31
CA THR A 230 -20.45 16.29 -10.12
C THR A 230 -20.99 14.89 -9.87
N VAL A 231 -20.22 13.84 -10.15
CA VAL A 231 -20.65 12.44 -9.93
C VAL A 231 -20.86 12.13 -8.43
N PRO A 232 -19.94 12.49 -7.51
CA PRO A 232 -20.14 12.23 -6.08
C PRO A 232 -21.42 12.81 -5.49
N LEU A 233 -21.87 13.98 -5.96
CA LEU A 233 -23.12 14.59 -5.45
C LEU A 233 -24.38 13.88 -5.95
N VAL A 234 -24.35 13.25 -7.13
CA VAL A 234 -25.56 12.73 -7.78
C VAL A 234 -25.62 11.21 -7.89
N HIS A 235 -24.56 10.50 -7.47
CA HIS A 235 -24.46 9.05 -7.63
C HIS A 235 -25.63 8.24 -7.01
N ASN A 236 -26.31 8.77 -5.98
CA ASN A 236 -27.43 8.09 -5.31
C ASN A 236 -28.79 8.33 -5.98
N VAL A 237 -28.90 9.32 -6.87
CA VAL A 237 -30.16 9.73 -7.51
C VAL A 237 -30.23 9.38 -9.00
N VAL A 238 -29.15 8.83 -9.56
CA VAL A 238 -29.11 8.30 -10.93
C VAL A 238 -29.42 6.80 -10.97
N ALA A 239 -29.59 6.24 -12.17
CA ALA A 239 -29.80 4.81 -12.35
C ALA A 239 -28.52 4.02 -12.00
N PRO A 240 -28.64 2.79 -11.48
CA PRO A 240 -27.49 1.89 -11.37
C PRO A 240 -26.83 1.71 -12.74
N HIS A 241 -25.50 1.81 -12.81
CA HIS A 241 -24.74 1.75 -14.06
C HIS A 241 -25.00 2.90 -15.05
N ALA A 242 -25.55 4.03 -14.61
CA ALA A 242 -25.70 5.22 -15.45
C ALA A 242 -24.39 5.54 -16.19
N VAL A 243 -24.48 5.78 -17.50
CA VAL A 243 -23.30 6.03 -18.34
C VAL A 243 -22.85 7.47 -18.13
N VAL A 244 -21.57 7.66 -17.81
CA VAL A 244 -20.98 8.97 -17.56
C VAL A 244 -20.14 9.39 -18.76
N TYR A 245 -20.36 10.62 -19.23
CA TYR A 245 -19.54 11.31 -20.21
C TYR A 245 -18.92 12.56 -19.57
N LEU A 246 -17.60 12.68 -19.62
CA LEU A 246 -16.85 13.83 -19.13
C LEU A 246 -16.11 14.48 -20.30
N ASP A 247 -16.45 15.73 -20.60
CA ASP A 247 -15.76 16.51 -21.63
C ASP A 247 -14.36 16.92 -21.18
N ASP A 248 -13.52 17.33 -22.14
CA ASP A 248 -12.13 17.75 -21.93
C ASP A 248 -11.23 16.67 -21.30
N GLY A 249 -11.55 15.39 -21.50
CA GLY A 249 -10.93 14.26 -20.82
C GLY A 249 -9.42 14.05 -21.03
N LEU A 250 -8.74 14.84 -21.87
CA LEU A 250 -7.28 14.85 -22.01
C LEU A 250 -6.59 16.02 -21.30
N ARG A 251 -7.34 16.96 -20.72
CA ARG A 251 -6.79 17.99 -19.83
C ARG A 251 -6.34 17.36 -18.52
N ASP A 252 -5.33 17.94 -17.90
CA ASP A 252 -4.68 17.33 -16.74
C ASP A 252 -5.65 17.30 -15.54
N SER A 253 -6.46 18.34 -15.36
CA SER A 253 -7.52 18.45 -14.34
C SER A 253 -8.59 17.35 -14.47
N GLU A 254 -9.06 17.09 -15.69
CA GLU A 254 -10.11 16.10 -15.97
C GLU A 254 -9.56 14.67 -15.87
N LEU A 255 -8.31 14.44 -16.28
CA LEU A 255 -7.61 13.17 -16.05
C LEU A 255 -7.43 12.88 -14.56
N ASP A 256 -7.07 13.88 -13.76
CA ASP A 256 -6.97 13.74 -12.32
C ASP A 256 -8.33 13.46 -11.68
N THR A 257 -9.38 14.14 -12.14
CA THR A 257 -10.75 13.90 -11.69
C THR A 257 -11.19 12.47 -12.00
N ALA A 258 -10.88 11.99 -13.21
CA ALA A 258 -11.19 10.65 -13.66
C ALA A 258 -10.45 9.57 -12.85
N ASP A 259 -9.14 9.73 -12.61
CA ASP A 259 -8.34 8.80 -11.80
C ASP A 259 -8.91 8.72 -10.36
N GLN A 260 -9.24 9.87 -9.77
CA GLN A 260 -9.83 9.90 -8.42
C GLN A 260 -11.20 9.22 -8.37
N TRP A 261 -12.11 9.48 -9.30
CA TRP A 261 -13.39 8.75 -9.34
C TRP A 261 -13.22 7.25 -9.54
N ASN A 262 -12.18 6.82 -10.26
CA ASN A 262 -11.87 5.40 -10.43
C ASN A 262 -11.40 4.77 -9.10
N ARG A 263 -10.53 5.46 -8.36
CA ARG A 263 -9.98 5.02 -7.06
C ARG A 263 -11.02 5.00 -5.95
N LEU A 264 -11.81 6.07 -5.85
CA LEU A 264 -12.91 6.22 -4.90
C LEU A 264 -14.11 5.32 -5.23
N GLY A 265 -14.10 4.69 -6.41
CA GLY A 265 -15.14 3.75 -6.83
C GLY A 265 -16.46 4.43 -7.19
N TYR A 266 -16.41 5.66 -7.68
CA TYR A 266 -17.56 6.38 -8.23
C TYR A 266 -17.86 5.96 -9.67
N VAL A 267 -16.82 5.88 -10.50
CA VAL A 267 -16.95 5.58 -11.94
C VAL A 267 -16.02 4.44 -12.31
N GLN A 268 -16.51 3.52 -13.14
CA GLN A 268 -15.68 2.57 -13.88
C GLN A 268 -15.52 3.09 -15.31
N TRP A 269 -14.31 3.54 -15.65
CA TRP A 269 -14.03 4.10 -16.98
C TRP A 269 -13.88 3.02 -18.04
N LYS A 270 -14.44 3.27 -19.22
CA LYS A 270 -14.18 2.51 -20.45
C LYS A 270 -12.95 3.05 -21.19
N GLY A 271 -12.70 4.36 -21.10
CA GLY A 271 -11.56 5.03 -21.71
C GLY A 271 -11.93 6.40 -22.27
N ILE A 272 -11.04 6.94 -23.12
CA ILE A 272 -11.09 8.28 -23.69
C ILE A 272 -11.20 8.16 -25.21
N ARG A 273 -12.19 8.87 -25.79
CA ARG A 273 -12.30 9.06 -27.23
C ARG A 273 -11.64 10.35 -27.67
N TRP A 274 -11.24 10.33 -28.93
CA TRP A 274 -10.60 11.42 -29.65
C TRP A 274 -11.55 12.45 -30.24
N GLU A 275 -12.53 12.89 -29.45
CA GLU A 275 -13.43 13.98 -29.82
C GLU A 275 -13.03 15.25 -29.05
N GLY A 276 -12.92 16.39 -29.74
CA GLY A 276 -12.52 17.66 -29.14
C GLY A 276 -11.17 17.59 -28.41
N LYS A 277 -11.17 17.96 -27.13
CA LYS A 277 -10.03 17.80 -26.19
C LYS A 277 -10.11 16.50 -25.39
N GLY A 278 -10.80 15.49 -25.90
CA GLY A 278 -11.00 14.19 -25.28
C GLY A 278 -12.39 14.07 -24.68
N LEU A 279 -13.07 12.94 -24.96
CA LEU A 279 -14.34 12.59 -24.33
C LEU A 279 -14.17 11.31 -23.52
N LEU A 280 -14.21 11.43 -22.20
CA LEU A 280 -14.17 10.29 -21.27
C LEU A 280 -15.53 9.61 -21.22
N ARG A 281 -15.56 8.26 -21.24
CA ARG A 281 -16.78 7.48 -21.00
C ARG A 281 -16.59 6.44 -19.92
N GLY A 282 -17.52 6.38 -18.99
CA GLY A 282 -17.55 5.38 -17.92
C GLY A 282 -18.98 4.98 -17.55
N SER A 283 -19.10 4.23 -16.47
CA SER A 283 -20.39 3.91 -15.83
C SER A 283 -20.30 4.13 -14.33
N VAL A 284 -21.36 4.64 -13.73
CA VAL A 284 -21.46 4.77 -12.27
C VAL A 284 -21.43 3.38 -11.66
N ARG A 285 -20.54 3.15 -10.68
CA ARG A 285 -20.47 1.86 -10.01
C ARG A 285 -21.66 1.69 -9.06
N PRO A 286 -22.31 0.51 -9.02
CA PRO A 286 -23.28 0.19 -7.98
C PRO A 286 -22.65 0.40 -6.60
N VAL A 287 -23.46 0.82 -5.63
CA VAL A 287 -23.01 1.11 -4.27
C VAL A 287 -22.33 -0.11 -3.65
N LEU A 288 -21.00 -0.14 -3.67
CA LEU A 288 -20.19 -0.97 -2.77
C LEU A 288 -20.31 -0.35 -1.36
N HIS A 289 -20.58 -1.18 -0.36
CA HIS A 289 -20.80 -0.85 1.07
C HIS A 289 -20.32 0.55 1.48
N ALA A 290 -21.25 1.38 1.98
CA ALA A 290 -21.00 2.74 2.49
C ALA A 290 -19.81 2.85 3.46
N ARG A 291 -19.44 1.76 4.16
CA ARG A 291 -18.24 1.67 5.02
C ARG A 291 -16.91 1.79 4.25
N ARG A 292 -16.76 1.13 3.10
CA ARG A 292 -15.52 1.17 2.28
C ARG A 292 -15.35 2.52 1.60
N ARG A 293 -16.45 3.16 1.20
CA ARG A 293 -16.44 4.49 0.58
C ARG A 293 -16.08 5.57 1.58
N ARG A 294 -16.66 5.56 2.78
CA ARG A 294 -16.30 6.48 3.88
C ARG A 294 -14.82 6.35 4.26
N TRP A 295 -14.27 5.14 4.24
CA TRP A 295 -12.86 4.87 4.45
C TRP A 295 -11.97 5.45 3.32
N LEU A 296 -12.27 5.17 2.05
CA LEU A 296 -11.53 5.71 0.89
C LEU A 296 -11.57 7.24 0.84
N GLU A 297 -12.76 7.81 1.09
CA GLU A 297 -13.00 9.24 1.19
C GLU A 297 -12.28 9.90 2.34
N GLN A 298 -12.02 9.19 3.45
CA GLN A 298 -11.27 9.69 4.61
C GLN A 298 -9.75 9.57 4.42
N THR A 299 -9.29 8.59 3.63
CA THR A 299 -7.87 8.38 3.32
C THR A 299 -7.31 9.28 2.20
N GLU A 300 -8.13 9.83 1.29
CA GLU A 300 -7.63 10.71 0.21
C GLU A 300 -7.52 12.19 0.60
N GLY A 301 -8.15 12.67 1.69
CA GLY A 301 -7.99 14.05 2.18
C GLY A 301 -6.62 14.36 2.78
N THR A 302 -5.76 13.36 2.94
CA THR A 302 -4.36 13.48 3.41
C THR A 302 -3.32 13.35 2.29
N ILE A 303 -3.76 13.15 1.04
CA ILE A 303 -2.88 13.20 -0.14
C ILE A 303 -2.99 14.61 -0.73
N PRO A 304 -1.91 15.43 -0.74
CA PRO A 304 -1.97 16.72 -1.39
C PRO A 304 -2.36 16.53 -2.85
N SER A 305 -3.44 17.20 -3.27
CA SER A 305 -3.75 17.36 -4.69
C SER A 305 -2.50 17.91 -5.34
N ARG A 306 -1.98 17.22 -6.36
CA ARG A 306 -0.84 17.66 -7.17
C ARG A 306 -1.21 18.93 -7.96
N SER A 307 -1.38 20.07 -7.29
CA SER A 307 -1.42 21.38 -7.94
C SER A 307 0.02 21.76 -8.25
N TRP A 308 0.52 21.32 -9.41
CA TRP A 308 1.81 21.77 -9.93
C TRP A 308 1.60 23.07 -10.70
N SER A 309 1.67 24.19 -10.00
CA SER A 309 1.80 25.52 -10.63
C SER A 309 3.10 26.20 -10.16
N ALA A 310 4.21 25.76 -10.80
CA ALA A 310 5.50 26.43 -11.11
C ALA A 310 6.35 27.11 -9.99
N PRO A 311 7.65 27.49 -10.21
CA PRO A 311 8.59 27.21 -11.31
C PRO A 311 9.98 26.63 -10.88
N TRP A 312 10.68 26.01 -11.83
CA TRP A 312 12.10 25.62 -11.78
C TRP A 312 13.02 26.75 -12.31
N ARG A 313 14.19 26.93 -11.67
CA ARG A 313 15.56 27.26 -12.17
C ARG A 313 16.42 27.58 -10.92
N GLU A 314 17.66 27.14 -10.75
CA GLU A 314 18.81 27.32 -11.64
C GLU A 314 19.81 26.15 -11.64
N SER A 315 20.47 26.07 -12.78
CA SER A 315 21.59 25.25 -13.25
C SER A 315 22.95 25.55 -12.61
N ASN A 316 23.85 24.55 -12.61
CA ASN A 316 25.20 24.58 -13.22
C ASN A 316 25.98 23.32 -12.78
N ALA A 317 26.32 22.42 -13.70
CA ALA A 317 27.50 22.40 -14.60
C ALA A 317 28.77 21.84 -13.90
N VAL A 318 29.20 20.62 -14.24
CA VAL A 318 30.20 20.23 -15.27
C VAL A 318 31.57 19.92 -14.64
N ALA A 319 32.08 18.71 -14.88
CA ALA A 319 33.45 18.35 -15.30
C ALA A 319 33.68 16.86 -15.01
N GLN A 320 33.63 15.95 -16.00
CA GLN A 320 34.66 15.59 -17.00
C GLN A 320 35.83 14.73 -16.48
N ASN A 321 35.97 13.60 -17.18
CA ASN A 321 37.21 12.94 -17.64
C ASN A 321 37.96 12.00 -16.69
N ASP A 322 37.85 10.70 -16.98
CA ASP A 322 38.72 9.94 -17.91
C ASP A 322 39.42 8.69 -17.39
N HIS A 323 39.46 7.72 -18.31
CA HIS A 323 40.50 6.70 -18.57
C HIS A 323 40.90 5.75 -17.44
N SER A 324 40.73 4.42 -17.54
CA SER A 324 41.18 3.42 -18.52
C SER A 324 41.97 2.39 -17.69
N ALA A 325 41.46 1.16 -17.53
CA ALA A 325 41.80 -0.02 -18.32
C ALA A 325 43.06 -0.79 -17.87
N ARG A 326 42.96 -2.11 -18.08
CA ARG A 326 43.98 -3.20 -18.04
C ARG A 326 43.93 -4.00 -16.74
N GLY A 327 43.56 -5.28 -16.76
CA GLY A 327 44.17 -6.38 -17.54
C GLY A 327 45.11 -7.14 -16.59
N LEU A 328 45.15 -8.46 -16.46
CA LEU A 328 45.15 -9.51 -17.47
C LEU A 328 45.13 -10.90 -16.80
N SER A 329 44.57 -11.87 -17.54
CA SER A 329 44.92 -13.31 -17.75
C SER A 329 45.35 -14.18 -16.55
N VAL A 330 44.70 -15.31 -16.23
CA VAL A 330 44.49 -16.60 -16.96
C VAL A 330 45.76 -17.47 -17.09
N SER A 331 45.72 -18.68 -16.52
CA SER A 331 46.07 -19.98 -17.16
C SER A 331 45.95 -21.11 -16.11
N SER A 332 45.07 -22.10 -16.34
CA SER A 332 45.34 -23.48 -16.84
C SER A 332 45.71 -24.43 -15.68
N GLU A 333 45.21 -25.66 -15.51
CA GLU A 333 44.61 -26.61 -16.45
C GLU A 333 44.13 -27.86 -15.68
N GLN A 334 43.24 -28.63 -16.33
CA GLN A 334 43.06 -30.09 -16.28
C GLN A 334 42.24 -30.79 -15.15
N GLN A 335 41.05 -31.20 -15.58
CA GLN A 335 40.18 -32.31 -15.14
C GLN A 335 40.84 -33.69 -15.37
N PRO A 336 40.40 -34.83 -14.75
CA PRO A 336 39.03 -35.37 -14.89
C PRO A 336 38.38 -36.19 -13.74
N VAL A 337 37.04 -36.08 -13.71
CA VAL A 337 35.96 -37.10 -13.55
C VAL A 337 36.06 -38.20 -12.49
N THR A 338 35.13 -38.16 -11.52
CA THR A 338 34.13 -39.20 -11.09
C THR A 338 33.51 -38.69 -9.77
N GLY A 339 32.19 -38.48 -9.65
CA GLY A 339 31.21 -39.50 -9.30
C GLY A 339 30.45 -39.09 -8.02
N HIS A 340 29.19 -38.66 -8.17
CA HIS A 340 28.08 -38.81 -7.20
C HIS A 340 28.40 -38.71 -5.69
N ALA A 341 28.61 -37.49 -5.15
CA ALA A 341 28.55 -37.26 -3.68
C ALA A 341 28.48 -35.78 -3.20
N ALA A 342 28.71 -34.78 -4.06
CA ALA A 342 29.02 -33.42 -3.57
C ALA A 342 27.82 -32.50 -3.27
N ALA A 343 26.61 -32.79 -3.76
CA ALA A 343 25.46 -31.89 -3.57
C ALA A 343 24.84 -31.99 -2.16
N ASN A 344 24.98 -33.14 -1.48
CA ASN A 344 24.39 -33.36 -0.15
C ASN A 344 25.31 -32.98 1.02
N ALA A 345 26.59 -32.68 0.77
CA ALA A 345 27.55 -32.33 1.81
C ALA A 345 27.61 -30.82 2.14
N ALA A 346 27.16 -29.94 1.24
CA ALA A 346 27.20 -28.48 1.44
C ALA A 346 26.12 -27.95 2.42
N ILE A 347 25.09 -28.74 2.73
CA ILE A 347 24.00 -28.35 3.63
C ILE A 347 24.16 -28.99 5.03
N ALA A 348 25.00 -30.03 5.17
CA ALA A 348 25.09 -30.84 6.38
C ALA A 348 26.40 -30.68 7.19
N SER A 349 27.41 -29.94 6.72
CA SER A 349 28.64 -29.68 7.51
C SER A 349 28.51 -28.42 8.38
N ARG A 350 27.67 -28.49 9.43
CA ARG A 350 27.67 -27.48 10.50
C ARG A 350 28.86 -27.71 11.44
N THR A 351 30.04 -27.24 11.04
CA THR A 351 31.05 -26.78 12.00
C THR A 351 30.50 -25.53 12.71
N SER A 352 30.76 -25.38 14.00
CA SER A 352 30.17 -24.39 14.92
C SER A 352 30.01 -22.99 14.29
N LYS A 353 28.81 -22.67 13.78
CA LYS A 353 28.50 -21.30 13.34
C LYS A 353 28.45 -20.42 14.58
N GLU A 354 29.32 -19.41 14.64
CA GLU A 354 29.18 -18.31 15.60
C GLU A 354 27.75 -17.76 15.53
N LEU A 355 27.15 -17.51 16.68
CA LEU A 355 25.80 -16.95 16.75
C LEU A 355 25.80 -15.53 16.17
N PRO A 356 24.75 -15.14 15.41
CA PRO A 356 24.64 -13.79 14.89
C PRO A 356 24.56 -12.78 16.04
N SER A 357 25.20 -11.63 15.87
CA SER A 357 25.32 -10.61 16.93
C SER A 357 24.67 -9.27 16.55
N CYS A 358 24.01 -8.63 17.50
CA CYS A 358 23.33 -7.35 17.33
C CYS A 358 23.69 -6.36 18.45
N LEU A 359 24.07 -5.14 18.10
CA LEU A 359 24.31 -4.07 19.06
C LEU A 359 23.23 -3.01 18.90
N PHE A 360 22.44 -2.78 19.95
CA PHE A 360 21.46 -1.71 20.00
C PHE A 360 22.11 -0.42 20.45
N VAL A 361 21.91 0.67 19.70
CA VAL A 361 22.36 2.01 20.07
C VAL A 361 21.14 2.86 20.35
N ASN A 362 21.03 3.31 21.59
CA ASN A 362 19.90 4.10 22.09
C ASN A 362 20.39 5.33 22.86
N THR A 363 19.47 6.25 23.16
CA THR A 363 19.69 7.42 24.01
C THR A 363 18.58 7.53 25.05
N TYR A 364 18.92 8.05 26.23
CA TYR A 364 17.95 8.27 27.31
C TYR A 364 17.72 9.76 27.57
N TYR A 365 16.55 10.11 28.11
CA TYR A 365 16.27 11.50 28.45
C TYR A 365 17.25 11.99 29.53
N PRO A 366 17.81 13.21 29.39
CA PRO A 366 18.70 13.78 30.39
C PRO A 366 18.09 13.79 31.80
N GLY A 367 16.80 14.15 31.93
CA GLY A 367 16.11 14.15 33.23
C GLY A 367 16.07 12.78 33.91
N PHE A 368 15.89 11.70 33.16
CA PHE A 368 15.98 10.35 33.71
C PHE A 368 17.40 10.02 34.17
N LEU A 369 18.42 10.30 33.34
CA LEU A 369 19.82 10.03 33.68
C LEU A 369 20.25 10.82 34.94
N ASP A 370 19.88 12.10 35.02
CA ASP A 370 20.20 12.95 36.17
C ASP A 370 19.55 12.41 37.46
N GLN A 371 18.27 12.03 37.42
CA GLN A 371 17.58 11.44 38.56
C GLN A 371 18.16 10.08 38.96
N HIS A 372 18.49 9.23 37.98
CA HIS A 372 19.03 7.90 38.21
C HIS A 372 20.36 7.97 38.97
N TYR A 373 21.31 8.79 38.51
CA TYR A 373 22.62 8.97 39.15
C TYR A 373 22.61 9.90 40.38
N ALA A 374 21.52 10.63 40.63
CA ALA A 374 21.30 11.32 41.90
C ALA A 374 20.82 10.34 42.98
N THR A 375 19.91 9.42 42.61
CA THR A 375 19.36 8.40 43.51
C THR A 375 20.39 7.31 43.83
N HIS A 376 21.20 6.94 42.84
CA HIS A 376 22.22 5.89 42.94
C HIS A 376 23.63 6.50 42.80
N SER A 377 24.00 7.35 43.76
CA SER A 377 25.24 8.11 43.70
C SER A 377 26.51 7.23 43.65
N GLU A 378 26.43 6.01 44.19
CA GLU A 378 27.48 4.99 44.18
C GLU A 378 27.84 4.49 42.78
N LEU A 379 26.91 4.56 41.82
CA LEU A 379 27.15 4.13 40.45
C LEU A 379 28.16 5.01 39.72
N ARG A 380 28.36 6.27 40.16
CA ARG A 380 29.30 7.21 39.52
C ARG A 380 30.76 6.72 39.55
N SER A 381 31.09 5.84 40.48
CA SER A 381 32.41 5.19 40.61
C SER A 381 32.38 3.69 40.32
N ALA A 382 31.22 3.13 40.00
CA ALA A 382 31.08 1.70 39.70
C ALA A 382 31.61 1.36 38.30
N HIS A 383 31.88 0.08 38.07
CA HIS A 383 32.30 -0.42 36.76
C HIS A 383 31.23 -0.21 35.68
N TYR A 384 31.64 -0.19 34.41
CA TYR A 384 30.72 -0.01 33.27
C TYR A 384 29.53 -0.97 33.34
N GLU A 385 29.79 -2.25 33.58
CA GLU A 385 28.77 -3.30 33.62
C GLU A 385 27.75 -3.05 34.73
N ALA A 386 28.19 -2.71 35.94
CA ALA A 386 27.30 -2.41 37.06
C ALA A 386 26.42 -1.17 36.80
N GLN A 387 26.97 -0.13 36.18
CA GLN A 387 26.19 1.05 35.77
C GLN A 387 25.18 0.70 34.68
N HIS A 388 25.58 -0.10 33.69
CA HIS A 388 24.71 -0.55 32.62
C HIS A 388 23.55 -1.40 33.16
N GLU A 389 23.85 -2.40 33.99
CA GLU A 389 22.84 -3.24 34.65
C GLU A 389 21.85 -2.43 35.47
N ALA A 390 22.30 -1.42 36.22
CA ALA A 390 21.42 -0.55 37.00
C ALA A 390 20.48 0.28 36.11
N LEU A 391 20.97 0.79 34.97
CA LEU A 391 20.14 1.49 33.99
C LEU A 391 19.06 0.55 33.40
N GLN A 392 19.41 -0.70 33.09
CA GLN A 392 18.43 -1.69 32.62
C GLN A 392 17.50 -2.18 33.74
N ALA A 393 17.97 -2.22 34.98
CA ALA A 393 17.16 -2.55 36.16
C ALA A 393 15.99 -1.56 36.35
N ALA A 394 16.19 -0.30 35.94
CA ALA A 394 15.20 0.76 36.05
C ALA A 394 14.03 0.64 35.06
N CYS A 395 14.08 -0.25 34.05
CA CYS A 395 13.00 -0.45 33.07
C CYS A 395 12.61 0.83 32.30
N PHE A 396 13.54 1.75 32.05
CA PHE A 396 13.24 3.01 31.37
C PHE A 396 13.29 2.87 29.83
N GLY A 397 12.33 3.50 29.15
CA GLY A 397 12.26 3.48 27.68
C GLY A 397 12.17 2.05 27.14
N ASP A 398 12.97 1.76 26.11
CA ASP A 398 13.05 0.41 25.53
C ASP A 398 14.00 -0.54 26.29
N SER A 399 14.59 -0.09 27.42
CA SER A 399 15.50 -0.84 28.32
C SER A 399 16.31 -1.95 27.63
N ASP A 400 16.33 -3.16 28.20
CA ASP A 400 16.96 -4.36 27.64
C ASP A 400 15.95 -5.28 26.92
N TYR A 401 14.72 -4.79 26.70
CA TYR A 401 13.62 -5.61 26.18
C TYR A 401 13.93 -6.18 24.79
N TYR A 402 14.61 -5.38 23.97
CA TYR A 402 14.99 -5.73 22.61
C TYR A 402 16.12 -6.77 22.57
N SER A 403 17.21 -6.58 23.32
CA SER A 403 18.31 -7.55 23.32
C SER A 403 17.88 -8.88 23.93
N ILE A 404 17.16 -8.88 25.05
CA ILE A 404 16.69 -10.11 25.69
C ILE A 404 15.75 -10.88 24.76
N GLY A 405 14.86 -10.18 24.06
CA GLY A 405 14.01 -10.80 23.04
C GLY A 405 14.79 -11.43 21.88
N LEU A 406 15.88 -10.79 21.43
CA LEU A 406 16.76 -11.37 20.41
C LEU A 406 17.59 -12.55 20.95
N GLN A 407 18.06 -12.47 22.19
CA GLN A 407 18.78 -13.56 22.86
C GLN A 407 17.90 -14.81 22.99
N ALA A 408 16.63 -14.64 23.36
CA ALA A 408 15.64 -15.71 23.37
C ALA A 408 15.43 -16.35 21.98
N ALA A 409 15.71 -15.60 20.90
CA ALA A 409 15.70 -16.08 19.52
C ALA A 409 17.06 -16.63 19.04
N GLY A 410 18.05 -16.80 19.93
CA GLY A 410 19.35 -17.41 19.62
C GLY A 410 20.41 -16.45 19.09
N TRP A 411 20.32 -15.16 19.42
CA TRP A 411 21.31 -14.15 19.05
C TRP A 411 22.19 -13.73 20.23
N VAL A 412 23.37 -13.19 19.94
CA VAL A 412 24.14 -12.41 20.92
C VAL A 412 23.72 -10.95 20.78
N ALA A 413 23.05 -10.38 21.76
CA ALA A 413 22.56 -9.01 21.67
C ALA A 413 22.80 -8.23 22.96
N GLN A 414 23.08 -6.92 22.83
CA GLN A 414 23.25 -6.01 23.97
C GLN A 414 22.98 -4.55 23.57
N GLU A 415 22.75 -3.70 24.58
CA GLU A 415 22.54 -2.26 24.41
C GLU A 415 23.80 -1.43 24.64
N VAL A 416 23.78 -0.24 24.04
CA VAL A 416 24.67 0.87 24.34
C VAL A 416 23.84 2.14 24.48
N ILE A 417 23.98 2.82 25.62
CA ILE A 417 23.34 4.11 25.87
C ILE A 417 24.31 5.21 25.49
N ALA A 418 24.20 5.68 24.24
CA ALA A 418 25.22 6.49 23.59
C ALA A 418 25.39 7.88 24.21
N ASN A 419 24.35 8.45 24.81
CA ASN A 419 24.38 9.79 25.40
C ASN A 419 24.66 9.80 26.91
N CYS A 420 24.86 8.65 27.55
CA CYS A 420 25.17 8.59 28.98
C CYS A 420 26.67 8.82 29.24
N ALA A 421 27.05 10.07 29.48
CA ALA A 421 28.46 10.45 29.59
C ALA A 421 29.24 9.74 30.72
N LEU A 422 28.61 9.48 31.87
CA LEU A 422 29.25 8.77 32.99
C LEU A 422 29.54 7.31 32.62
N LEU A 423 28.55 6.61 32.08
CA LEU A 423 28.67 5.24 31.60
C LEU A 423 29.76 5.12 30.51
N GLN A 424 29.72 5.99 29.50
CA GLN A 424 30.66 5.96 28.39
C GLN A 424 32.10 6.27 28.84
N ARG A 425 32.28 7.27 29.72
CA ARG A 425 33.60 7.58 30.28
C ARG A 425 34.19 6.40 31.05
N GLN A 426 33.37 5.71 31.84
CA GLN A 426 33.83 4.55 32.61
C GLN A 426 34.28 3.41 31.69
N TRP A 427 33.54 3.13 30.61
CA TRP A 427 33.97 2.16 29.60
C TRP A 427 35.32 2.53 28.99
N ALA A 428 35.48 3.80 28.57
CA ALA A 428 36.73 4.26 27.97
C ALA A 428 37.93 4.09 28.91
N LEU A 429 37.77 4.43 30.20
CA LEU A 429 38.79 4.23 31.23
C LEU A 429 39.16 2.75 31.39
N GLU A 430 38.18 1.86 31.44
CA GLU A 430 38.39 0.41 31.59
C GLU A 430 39.07 -0.22 30.37
N GLN A 431 38.87 0.33 29.18
CA GLN A 431 39.57 -0.08 27.96
C GLN A 431 40.94 0.60 27.76
N GLY A 432 41.40 1.41 28.72
CA GLY A 432 42.66 2.15 28.62
C GLY A 432 42.67 3.24 27.54
N MET A 433 41.49 3.73 27.15
CA MET A 433 41.32 4.79 26.15
C MET A 433 41.33 6.19 26.78
N ASP A 434 41.48 7.22 25.94
CA ASP A 434 41.44 8.61 26.38
C ASP A 434 40.07 8.96 26.99
N SER A 435 40.07 9.34 28.27
CA SER A 435 38.88 9.75 29.02
C SER A 435 38.24 11.06 28.54
N THR A 436 38.86 11.76 27.58
CA THR A 436 38.31 12.97 26.94
C THR A 436 37.48 12.69 25.69
N ALA A 437 37.41 11.42 25.24
CA ALA A 437 36.57 11.04 24.11
C ALA A 437 35.09 11.37 24.39
N THR A 438 34.41 11.91 23.37
CA THR A 438 32.97 12.18 23.47
C THR A 438 32.18 10.87 23.61
N PRO A 439 30.96 10.90 24.19
CA PRO A 439 30.12 9.70 24.29
C PRO A 439 29.89 8.98 22.95
N LEU A 440 29.71 9.73 21.85
CA LEU A 440 29.54 9.16 20.51
C LEU A 440 30.84 8.54 19.95
N GLN A 441 32.01 9.16 20.19
CA GLN A 441 33.29 8.54 19.83
C GLN A 441 33.52 7.23 20.60
N THR A 442 33.16 7.22 21.88
CA THR A 442 33.24 6.01 22.71
C THR A 442 32.30 4.92 22.19
N THR A 443 31.08 5.30 21.79
CA THR A 443 30.14 4.38 21.13
C THR A 443 30.72 3.80 19.84
N LEU A 444 31.39 4.60 19.00
CA LEU A 444 32.07 4.10 17.80
C LEU A 444 33.22 3.13 18.12
N ASN A 445 33.97 3.39 19.19
CA ASN A 445 35.00 2.47 19.68
C ASN A 445 34.40 1.15 20.19
N GLN A 446 33.25 1.21 20.87
CA GLN A 446 32.50 0.01 21.27
C GLN A 446 32.07 -0.80 20.04
N ILE A 447 31.51 -0.15 19.02
CA ILE A 447 31.14 -0.79 17.74
C ILE A 447 32.37 -1.44 17.09
N ALA A 448 33.51 -0.74 17.03
CA ALA A 448 34.74 -1.24 16.42
C ALA A 448 35.36 -2.42 17.19
N ASN A 449 35.23 -2.44 18.51
CA ASN A 449 35.70 -3.52 19.38
C ASN A 449 34.83 -4.77 19.26
N LEU A 450 33.50 -4.58 19.28
CA LEU A 450 32.54 -5.68 19.27
C LEU A 450 32.30 -6.27 17.88
N ARG A 451 32.46 -5.46 16.82
CA ARG A 451 32.19 -5.80 15.41
C ARG A 451 30.87 -6.58 15.24
N PRO A 452 29.72 -6.01 15.68
CA PRO A 452 28.46 -6.72 15.62
C PRO A 452 28.05 -6.99 14.16
N HIS A 453 27.37 -8.11 13.93
CA HIS A 453 26.81 -8.37 12.60
C HIS A 453 25.78 -7.31 12.21
N VAL A 454 24.97 -6.86 13.18
CA VAL A 454 23.93 -5.85 13.01
C VAL A 454 24.13 -4.70 14.01
N LEU A 455 24.18 -3.47 13.50
CA LEU A 455 24.00 -2.26 14.31
C LEU A 455 22.55 -1.83 14.24
N TYR A 456 21.86 -1.77 15.37
CA TYR A 456 20.46 -1.39 15.44
C TYR A 456 20.32 -0.04 16.16
N VAL A 457 20.00 1.01 15.41
CA VAL A 457 19.91 2.38 15.92
C VAL A 457 18.45 2.69 16.28
N GLN A 458 18.16 2.77 17.57
CA GLN A 458 16.81 3.05 18.10
C GLN A 458 16.50 4.54 18.19
N ASP A 459 17.53 5.39 18.32
CA ASP A 459 17.40 6.85 18.21
C ASP A 459 18.13 7.36 16.96
N LEU A 460 17.36 7.75 15.94
CA LEU A 460 17.91 8.26 14.67
C LEU A 460 18.64 9.61 14.85
N GLY A 461 18.51 10.27 16.00
CA GLY A 461 19.20 11.52 16.32
C GLY A 461 20.73 11.39 16.30
N VAL A 462 21.26 10.19 16.58
CA VAL A 462 22.72 9.91 16.55
C VAL A 462 23.22 9.55 15.14
N ALA A 463 22.32 9.23 14.21
CA ALA A 463 22.64 8.67 12.91
C ALA A 463 22.99 9.74 11.86
N THR A 464 24.00 10.55 12.13
CA THR A 464 24.54 11.49 11.14
C THR A 464 25.32 10.74 10.05
N LYS A 465 25.60 11.42 8.93
CA LYS A 465 26.40 10.85 7.84
C LYS A 465 27.78 10.38 8.34
N GLU A 466 28.41 11.15 9.21
CA GLU A 466 29.73 10.88 9.77
C GLU A 466 29.70 9.65 10.70
N PHE A 467 28.70 9.57 11.59
CA PHE A 467 28.54 8.43 12.49
C PHE A 467 28.32 7.13 11.71
N LEU A 468 27.40 7.14 10.74
CA LEU A 468 27.10 5.96 9.93
C LEU A 468 28.30 5.54 9.05
N ALA A 469 29.03 6.51 8.47
CA ALA A 469 30.23 6.24 7.70
C ALA A 469 31.36 5.63 8.56
N ALA A 470 31.51 6.08 9.81
CA ALA A 470 32.49 5.55 10.74
C ALA A 470 32.12 4.14 11.26
N ALA A 471 30.84 3.87 11.47
CA ALA A 471 30.38 2.55 11.92
C ALA A 471 30.42 1.48 10.81
N ARG A 472 30.17 1.87 9.56
CA ARG A 472 29.99 0.96 8.41
C ARG A 472 31.09 -0.11 8.25
N PRO A 473 32.40 0.17 8.41
CA PRO A 473 33.45 -0.84 8.23
C PRO A 473 33.44 -1.96 9.27
N HIS A 474 32.70 -1.80 10.37
CA HIS A 474 32.70 -2.72 11.51
C HIS A 474 31.45 -3.60 11.58
N VAL A 475 30.49 -3.43 10.68
CA VAL A 475 29.17 -4.06 10.74
C VAL A 475 28.69 -4.49 9.35
N HIS A 476 27.79 -5.47 9.29
CA HIS A 476 27.25 -5.95 8.00
C HIS A 476 25.92 -5.29 7.64
N LEU A 477 25.06 -5.07 8.64
CA LEU A 477 23.79 -4.35 8.49
C LEU A 477 23.71 -3.19 9.48
N ILE A 478 23.16 -2.07 9.00
CA ILE A 478 22.73 -0.96 9.84
C ILE A 478 21.21 -0.82 9.72
N VAL A 479 20.53 -0.95 10.85
CA VAL A 479 19.07 -0.90 10.99
C VAL A 479 18.71 0.37 11.75
N GLY A 480 17.71 1.11 11.28
CA GLY A 480 17.17 2.28 11.99
C GLY A 480 15.71 2.04 12.38
N GLN A 481 15.31 2.42 13.60
CA GLN A 481 13.93 2.34 14.05
C GLN A 481 13.36 3.71 14.38
N ILE A 482 12.18 4.07 13.86
CA ILE A 482 11.60 5.39 14.11
C ILE A 482 10.08 5.35 14.33
N ALA A 483 9.62 6.10 15.34
CA ALA A 483 8.20 6.31 15.67
C ALA A 483 7.96 7.73 16.21
N SER A 484 8.76 8.69 15.76
CA SER A 484 8.73 10.11 16.14
C SER A 484 9.08 10.97 14.91
N PRO A 485 8.99 12.30 14.98
CA PRO A 485 9.50 13.14 13.90
C PRO A 485 10.96 12.78 13.56
N ILE A 486 11.26 12.63 12.28
CA ILE A 486 12.60 12.26 11.80
C ILE A 486 13.54 13.46 12.09
N PRO A 487 14.63 13.28 12.85
CA PRO A 487 15.59 14.36 13.09
C PRO A 487 16.21 14.87 11.79
N SER A 488 16.39 16.19 11.67
CA SER A 488 16.85 16.81 10.42
C SER A 488 18.29 16.42 10.03
N GLN A 489 19.11 16.06 11.01
CA GLN A 489 20.49 15.61 10.81
C GLN A 489 20.62 14.13 10.39
N THR A 490 19.54 13.36 10.43
CA THR A 490 19.57 11.93 10.16
C THR A 490 19.89 11.65 8.69
N HIS A 491 20.91 10.83 8.43
CA HIS A 491 21.27 10.42 7.08
C HIS A 491 20.60 9.10 6.69
N LEU A 492 19.37 9.17 6.17
CA LEU A 492 18.53 8.00 5.86
C LEU A 492 19.17 7.00 4.87
N ASP A 493 20.03 7.46 3.95
CA ASP A 493 20.71 6.59 2.98
C ASP A 493 21.82 5.73 3.60
N GLY A 494 22.20 6.02 4.86
CA GLY A 494 23.14 5.20 5.60
C GLY A 494 22.54 3.91 6.18
N PHE A 495 21.22 3.70 6.10
CA PHE A 495 20.57 2.50 6.62
C PHE A 495 20.35 1.44 5.55
N ASP A 496 20.54 0.18 5.93
CA ASP A 496 20.18 -0.98 5.09
C ASP A 496 18.69 -1.33 5.25
N ILE A 497 18.14 -1.13 6.45
CA ILE A 497 16.75 -1.43 6.81
C ILE A 497 16.21 -0.32 7.70
N LEU A 498 15.01 0.18 7.39
CA LEU A 498 14.26 1.10 8.25
C LEU A 498 13.03 0.41 8.83
N ILE A 499 12.89 0.38 10.14
CA ILE A 499 11.74 -0.18 10.85
C ILE A 499 10.91 0.97 11.43
N SER A 500 9.59 0.89 11.29
CA SER A 500 8.71 1.87 11.92
C SER A 500 7.44 1.22 12.45
N SER A 501 6.95 1.76 13.57
CA SER A 501 5.66 1.42 14.15
C SER A 501 4.52 2.24 13.52
N PHE A 502 4.83 3.14 12.59
CA PHE A 502 3.87 3.91 11.83
C PHE A 502 3.80 3.42 10.37
N PRO A 503 2.68 2.82 9.93
CA PRO A 503 2.51 2.34 8.56
C PRO A 503 2.84 3.38 7.48
N HIS A 504 2.44 4.64 7.70
CA HIS A 504 2.69 5.72 6.74
C HIS A 504 4.18 6.08 6.59
N PHE A 505 5.02 5.85 7.61
CA PHE A 505 6.48 5.99 7.48
C PHE A 505 7.08 4.84 6.66
N VAL A 506 6.61 3.61 6.88
CA VAL A 506 7.01 2.44 6.09
C VAL A 506 6.72 2.67 4.61
N GLU A 507 5.51 3.13 4.29
CA GLU A 507 5.13 3.48 2.92
C GLU A 507 5.97 4.61 2.34
N LEU A 508 6.26 5.65 3.13
CA LEU A 508 7.11 6.77 2.71
C LEU A 508 8.50 6.28 2.32
N PHE A 509 9.13 5.47 3.17
CA PHE A 509 10.47 4.92 2.89
C PHE A 509 10.47 4.01 1.67
N ARG A 510 9.46 3.13 1.53
CA ARG A 510 9.32 2.24 0.36
C ARG A 510 9.13 3.03 -0.94
N LYS A 511 8.32 4.09 -0.93
CA LYS A 511 8.13 4.99 -2.10
C LYS A 511 9.43 5.70 -2.50
N GLN A 512 10.34 5.90 -1.56
CA GLN A 512 11.67 6.45 -1.80
C GLN A 512 12.71 5.38 -2.16
N GLY A 513 12.28 4.13 -2.40
CA GLY A 513 13.15 3.02 -2.77
C GLY A 513 13.97 2.44 -1.62
N ARG A 514 13.60 2.73 -0.36
CA ARG A 514 14.27 2.23 0.84
C ARG A 514 13.54 1.03 1.41
N LEU A 515 14.30 0.00 1.78
CA LEU A 515 13.80 -1.20 2.42
C LEU A 515 13.23 -0.85 3.80
N SER A 516 11.94 -1.08 3.99
CA SER A 516 11.28 -0.77 5.26
C SER A 516 10.21 -1.76 5.69
N TYR A 517 10.10 -1.97 7.01
CA TYR A 517 9.17 -2.89 7.64
C TYR A 517 8.34 -2.21 8.74
N TYR A 518 7.08 -2.61 8.82
CA TYR A 518 6.22 -2.29 9.95
C TYR A 518 6.52 -3.22 11.12
N GLN A 519 6.70 -2.63 12.30
CA GLN A 519 6.77 -3.36 13.55
C GLN A 519 6.10 -2.56 14.67
N PRO A 520 5.00 -3.06 15.27
CA PRO A 520 4.41 -2.39 16.40
C PRO A 520 5.26 -2.55 17.66
N LEU A 521 5.15 -1.56 18.56
CA LEU A 521 5.73 -1.63 19.90
C LEU A 521 5.03 -2.72 20.74
N ALA A 522 5.51 -2.91 21.95
CA ALA A 522 5.09 -4.01 22.80
C ALA A 522 5.33 -3.70 24.29
N PHE A 523 5.05 -4.69 25.13
CA PHE A 523 5.29 -4.70 26.57
C PHE A 523 6.27 -5.81 26.95
N ASP A 524 7.05 -5.64 28.01
CA ASP A 524 7.89 -6.70 28.57
C ASP A 524 7.27 -7.23 29.88
N PRO A 525 6.83 -8.50 29.94
CA PRO A 525 6.23 -9.07 31.15
C PRO A 525 7.13 -9.06 32.39
N ARG A 526 8.46 -8.94 32.25
CA ARG A 526 9.40 -8.83 33.38
C ARG A 526 9.13 -7.58 34.21
N VAL A 527 8.54 -6.54 33.63
CA VAL A 527 8.08 -5.35 34.36
C VAL A 527 7.13 -5.76 35.49
N LEU A 528 6.16 -6.64 35.23
CA LEU A 528 5.21 -7.10 36.25
C LEU A 528 5.90 -7.86 37.38
N THR A 529 6.93 -8.64 37.05
CA THR A 529 7.73 -9.37 38.06
C THR A 529 8.49 -8.41 38.96
N ARG A 530 9.00 -7.30 38.41
CA ARG A 530 9.73 -6.28 39.17
C ARG A 530 8.83 -5.38 40.01
N LEU A 531 7.64 -5.07 39.53
CA LEU A 531 6.64 -4.32 40.29
C LEU A 531 6.10 -5.15 41.47
N GLY A 532 5.78 -6.43 41.23
CA GLY A 532 5.06 -7.25 42.19
C GLY A 532 3.59 -6.84 42.30
N ASN A 533 2.99 -7.04 43.48
CA ASN A 533 1.56 -6.78 43.69
C ASN A 533 1.30 -5.33 44.12
N HIS A 534 0.44 -4.63 43.38
CA HIS A 534 0.02 -3.27 43.68
C HIS A 534 -1.50 -3.17 43.89
N GLN A 535 -1.92 -2.22 44.72
CA GLN A 535 -3.33 -1.87 44.86
C GLN A 535 -3.69 -0.71 43.93
N ARG A 536 -4.85 -0.79 43.28
CA ARG A 536 -5.36 0.26 42.39
C ARG A 536 -5.83 1.48 43.19
N ARG A 537 -4.94 2.43 43.45
CA ARG A 537 -5.16 3.63 44.27
C ARG A 537 -5.59 4.86 43.47
N HIS A 538 -5.21 4.96 42.21
CA HIS A 538 -5.55 6.10 41.37
C HIS A 538 -6.80 5.79 40.54
N ALA A 539 -7.82 6.65 40.65
CA ALA A 539 -9.04 6.48 39.86
C ALA A 539 -8.81 6.75 38.37
N LEU A 540 -8.06 7.82 38.06
CA LEU A 540 -7.80 8.26 36.69
C LEU A 540 -6.45 8.97 36.58
N THR A 541 -5.61 8.52 35.66
CA THR A 541 -4.28 9.11 35.44
C THR A 541 -4.00 9.40 33.97
N PHE A 542 -3.20 10.41 33.71
CA PHE A 542 -2.43 10.57 32.49
C PHE A 542 -0.94 10.48 32.84
N VAL A 543 -0.19 9.71 32.07
CA VAL A 543 1.25 9.54 32.25
C VAL A 543 1.96 9.68 30.90
N GLY A 544 2.67 10.78 30.69
CA GLY A 544 3.33 11.07 29.43
C GLY A 544 3.82 12.52 29.31
N GLY A 545 4.61 12.79 28.27
CA GLY A 545 5.18 14.11 28.02
C GLY A 545 4.21 15.11 27.40
N VAL A 546 4.40 16.39 27.69
CA VAL A 546 3.78 17.52 26.99
C VAL A 546 4.89 18.37 26.39
N SER A 547 4.87 18.56 25.07
CA SER A 547 5.89 19.32 24.34
C SER A 547 5.29 19.93 23.06
N PRO A 548 6.02 20.78 22.31
CA PRO A 548 5.51 21.36 21.07
C PRO A 548 5.05 20.35 20.00
N ALA A 549 5.53 19.10 20.07
CA ALA A 549 5.11 18.01 19.18
C ALA A 549 3.75 17.37 19.57
N HIS A 550 3.12 17.87 20.63
CA HIS A 550 1.92 17.30 21.27
C HIS A 550 0.78 18.32 21.36
N LYS A 551 0.52 19.09 20.30
CA LYS A 551 -0.46 20.18 20.35
C LYS A 551 -1.86 19.65 20.64
N GLY A 552 -2.29 18.61 19.93
CA GLY A 552 -3.61 18.00 20.13
C GLY A 552 -3.78 17.41 21.53
N ARG A 553 -2.72 16.78 22.06
CA ARG A 553 -2.70 16.27 23.44
C ARG A 553 -2.87 17.40 24.44
N TYR A 554 -2.14 18.51 24.29
CA TYR A 554 -2.23 19.63 25.24
C TYR A 554 -3.65 20.20 25.34
N GLU A 555 -4.31 20.38 24.19
CA GLU A 555 -5.70 20.83 24.11
C GLU A 555 -6.66 19.85 24.81
N LEU A 556 -6.51 18.55 24.55
CA LEU A 556 -7.28 17.50 25.22
C LEU A 556 -7.07 17.53 26.74
N LEU A 557 -5.83 17.44 27.22
CA LEU A 557 -5.56 17.34 28.67
C LEU A 557 -6.09 18.54 29.43
N THR A 558 -6.00 19.74 28.83
CA THR A 558 -6.56 20.97 29.39
C THR A 558 -8.09 20.90 29.53
N ALA A 559 -8.78 20.36 28.53
CA ALA A 559 -10.24 20.20 28.59
C ALA A 559 -10.66 19.09 29.57
N MET A 560 -9.93 17.97 29.60
CA MET A 560 -10.18 16.87 30.52
C MET A 560 -9.98 17.29 31.97
N ALA A 561 -8.96 18.10 32.28
CA ALA A 561 -8.68 18.55 33.64
C ALA A 561 -9.81 19.39 34.27
N LYS A 562 -10.68 19.99 33.44
CA LYS A 562 -11.88 20.73 33.85
C LYS A 562 -13.10 19.83 34.04
N SER A 563 -13.12 18.67 33.39
CA SER A 563 -14.30 17.80 33.28
C SER A 563 -14.23 16.59 34.21
N VAL A 564 -13.02 16.17 34.59
CA VAL A 564 -12.78 14.98 35.43
C VAL A 564 -11.59 15.20 36.38
N PRO A 565 -11.55 14.52 37.54
CA PRO A 565 -10.46 14.64 38.51
C PRO A 565 -9.23 13.80 38.11
N ILE A 566 -8.67 14.08 36.93
CA ILE A 566 -7.49 13.39 36.40
C ILE A 566 -6.19 13.87 37.08
N HIS A 567 -5.29 12.93 37.37
CA HIS A 567 -3.93 13.18 37.87
C HIS A 567 -2.89 13.05 36.74
N PHE A 568 -1.87 13.89 36.74
CA PHE A 568 -0.87 13.97 35.66
C PHE A 568 0.55 13.71 36.15
N TRP A 569 1.25 12.83 35.43
CA TRP A 569 2.70 12.61 35.52
C TRP A 569 3.36 12.79 34.15
N GLY A 570 4.58 13.29 34.16
CA GLY A 570 5.43 13.47 32.99
C GLY A 570 5.92 14.91 32.82
N TYR A 571 6.99 15.05 32.04
CA TYR A 571 7.60 16.35 31.77
C TYR A 571 6.64 17.28 31.02
N GLY A 572 6.71 18.58 31.31
CA GLY A 572 5.87 19.61 30.69
C GLY A 572 4.42 19.65 31.19
N THR A 573 3.99 18.71 32.04
CA THR A 573 2.63 18.72 32.61
C THR A 573 2.39 19.91 33.54
N GLN A 574 3.43 20.53 34.09
CA GLN A 574 3.30 21.74 34.91
C GLN A 574 2.68 22.92 34.14
N ALA A 575 2.80 22.96 32.81
CA ALA A 575 2.17 24.00 31.99
C ALA A 575 0.64 24.02 32.13
N LEU A 576 0.02 22.90 32.51
CA LEU A 576 -1.43 22.82 32.73
C LEU A 576 -1.93 23.71 33.89
N ARG A 577 -1.04 24.17 34.79
CA ARG A 577 -1.38 25.14 35.85
C ARG A 577 -1.97 26.43 35.28
N GLU A 578 -1.47 26.87 34.12
CA GLU A 578 -1.94 28.07 33.42
C GLU A 578 -3.42 27.97 33.01
N HIS A 579 -3.97 26.75 32.98
CA HIS A 579 -5.37 26.48 32.68
C HIS A 579 -6.20 26.07 33.90
N GLY A 580 -5.72 26.36 35.12
CA GLY A 580 -6.48 26.16 36.36
C GLY A 580 -6.40 24.75 36.93
N VAL A 581 -5.42 23.94 36.51
CA VAL A 581 -5.19 22.62 37.12
C VAL A 581 -4.48 22.79 38.46
N ALA A 582 -5.12 22.32 39.54
CA ALA A 582 -4.58 22.38 40.89
C ALA A 582 -3.25 21.63 41.04
N GLU A 583 -2.34 22.20 41.82
CA GLU A 583 -1.01 21.65 42.13
C GLU A 583 -1.06 20.18 42.59
N SER A 584 -2.05 19.84 43.41
CA SER A 584 -2.22 18.49 43.96
C SER A 584 -2.52 17.40 42.92
N ARG A 585 -2.80 17.78 41.67
CA ARG A 585 -3.02 16.87 40.54
C ARG A 585 -1.81 16.77 39.61
N LEU A 586 -0.74 17.51 39.86
CA LEU A 586 0.46 17.57 39.03
C LEU A 586 1.65 17.00 39.81
N HIS A 587 2.11 15.81 39.43
CA HIS A 587 3.05 15.03 40.26
C HIS A 587 4.49 15.04 39.75
N GLY A 588 4.77 15.83 38.70
CA GLY A 588 6.10 15.89 38.10
C GLY A 588 6.39 14.67 37.22
N GLU A 589 7.68 14.39 37.01
CA GLU A 589 8.14 13.30 36.14
C GLU A 589 8.10 11.96 36.87
N ALA A 590 7.74 10.90 36.15
CA ALA A 590 7.90 9.52 36.59
C ALA A 590 8.57 8.74 35.46
N TRP A 591 9.61 7.98 35.80
CA TRP A 591 10.45 7.27 34.83
C TRP A 591 10.56 5.80 35.19
N GLY A 592 10.68 4.94 34.16
CA GLY A 592 10.94 3.52 34.37
C GLY A 592 9.95 2.84 35.32
N LEU A 593 10.46 2.14 36.33
CA LEU A 593 9.64 1.46 37.36
C LEU A 593 8.69 2.39 38.12
N ASP A 594 9.04 3.66 38.36
CA ASP A 594 8.13 4.61 39.02
C ASP A 594 6.91 4.89 38.13
N MET A 595 7.15 5.08 36.83
CA MET A 595 6.09 5.25 35.84
C MET A 595 5.19 4.01 35.75
N PHE A 596 5.79 2.83 35.72
CA PHE A 596 5.06 1.57 35.69
C PHE A 596 4.27 1.32 36.98
N THR A 597 4.79 1.76 38.12
CA THR A 597 4.07 1.74 39.40
C THR A 597 2.83 2.61 39.34
N VAL A 598 2.92 3.83 38.79
CA VAL A 598 1.73 4.67 38.58
C VAL A 598 0.69 3.96 37.72
N LEU A 599 1.09 3.35 36.59
CA LEU A 599 0.18 2.59 35.73
C LEU A 599 -0.47 1.38 36.46
N ALA A 600 0.32 0.63 37.22
CA ALA A 600 -0.15 -0.53 37.99
C ALA A 600 -1.04 -0.13 39.18
N GLU A 601 -0.93 1.10 39.65
CA GLU A 601 -1.82 1.66 40.69
C GLU A 601 -3.04 2.39 40.08
N SER A 602 -3.12 2.54 38.76
CA SER A 602 -4.24 3.18 38.06
C SER A 602 -5.36 2.22 37.72
N LYS A 603 -6.60 2.63 38.00
CA LYS A 603 -7.82 1.98 37.50
C LYS A 603 -8.03 2.31 36.02
N ILE A 604 -7.97 3.59 35.67
CA ILE A 604 -8.11 4.10 34.30
C ILE A 604 -6.89 4.95 33.94
N THR A 605 -6.31 4.71 32.77
CA THR A 605 -5.25 5.55 32.19
C THR A 605 -5.73 6.17 30.88
N LEU A 606 -5.63 7.50 30.79
CA LEU A 606 -5.86 8.24 29.55
C LEU A 606 -4.58 8.24 28.70
N ASN A 607 -4.72 7.90 27.43
CA ASN A 607 -3.68 7.98 26.41
C ASN A 607 -4.12 8.88 25.26
N HIS A 608 -3.15 9.59 24.67
CA HIS A 608 -3.35 10.31 23.41
C HIS A 608 -2.07 10.24 22.59
N HIS A 609 -2.17 9.80 21.34
CA HIS A 609 -1.02 9.63 20.46
C HIS A 609 -0.34 10.98 20.13
N ILE A 610 0.92 10.92 19.70
CA ILE A 610 1.67 12.09 19.20
C ILE A 610 1.11 12.54 17.85
N ASP A 611 1.18 13.84 17.54
CA ASP A 611 0.55 14.41 16.34
C ASP A 611 1.09 13.78 15.03
N VAL A 612 2.38 13.41 14.99
CA VAL A 612 3.01 12.75 13.82
C VAL A 612 2.45 11.35 13.55
N ALA A 613 1.78 10.72 14.53
CA ALA A 613 1.16 9.40 14.34
C ALA A 613 -0.04 9.47 13.36
N GLN A 614 -0.59 10.67 13.13
CA GLN A 614 -1.77 10.90 12.29
C GLN A 614 -2.95 10.00 12.72
N SER A 615 -3.45 9.15 11.82
CA SER A 615 -4.52 8.19 12.08
C SER A 615 -4.03 6.80 12.50
N ASN A 616 -2.74 6.65 12.88
CA ASN A 616 -2.17 5.37 13.31
C ASN A 616 -1.99 5.28 14.82
N ALA A 617 -2.49 4.22 15.44
CA ALA A 617 -2.23 3.83 16.82
C ALA A 617 -0.91 3.07 16.89
N ASN A 618 0.03 3.64 17.65
CA ASN A 618 1.24 2.98 18.12
C ASN A 618 2.01 3.95 19.03
N ASN A 619 1.89 3.80 20.34
CA ASN A 619 2.84 4.41 21.27
C ASN A 619 3.07 3.44 22.43
N MET A 620 4.16 3.63 23.17
CA MET A 620 4.49 2.73 24.29
C MET A 620 3.34 2.64 25.29
N ARG A 621 2.71 3.77 25.63
CA ARG A 621 1.62 3.85 26.61
C ARG A 621 0.44 2.93 26.31
N LEU A 622 0.16 2.66 25.03
CA LEU A 622 -0.87 1.72 24.59
C LEU A 622 -0.63 0.32 25.20
N PHE A 623 0.61 -0.15 25.16
CA PHE A 623 1.01 -1.49 25.64
C PHE A 623 1.41 -1.47 27.12
N GLU A 624 2.03 -0.40 27.60
CA GLU A 624 2.44 -0.26 28.99
C GLU A 624 1.23 -0.23 29.94
N ALA A 625 0.20 0.56 29.61
CA ALA A 625 -0.98 0.69 30.47
C ALA A 625 -1.82 -0.58 30.50
N THR A 626 -2.08 -1.17 29.33
CA THR A 626 -2.80 -2.45 29.21
C THR A 626 -2.00 -3.59 29.83
N GLY A 627 -0.69 -3.66 29.59
CA GLY A 627 0.21 -4.65 30.19
C GLY A 627 0.26 -4.57 31.72
N CYS A 628 0.19 -3.37 32.29
CA CYS A 628 0.06 -3.15 33.73
C CYS A 628 -1.36 -3.34 34.28
N GLY A 629 -2.34 -3.73 33.44
CA GLY A 629 -3.71 -4.03 33.86
C GLY A 629 -4.57 -2.82 34.21
N ALA A 630 -4.23 -1.62 33.71
CA ALA A 630 -5.13 -0.48 33.80
C ALA A 630 -6.11 -0.48 32.61
N LEU A 631 -7.36 -0.03 32.83
CA LEU A 631 -8.25 0.27 31.72
C LEU A 631 -7.66 1.42 30.91
N LEU A 632 -7.34 1.16 29.65
CA LEU A 632 -6.86 2.20 28.75
C LEU A 632 -8.03 2.88 28.03
N VAL A 633 -8.10 4.20 28.14
CA VAL A 633 -8.95 5.07 27.33
C VAL A 633 -8.05 5.85 26.39
N THR A 634 -8.19 5.68 25.07
CA THR A 634 -7.28 6.24 24.05
C THR A 634 -8.03 6.91 22.90
N ASP A 635 -7.37 7.81 22.17
CA ASP A 635 -7.95 8.36 20.94
C ASP A 635 -8.08 7.27 19.86
N TYR A 636 -9.20 7.28 19.14
CA TYR A 636 -9.45 6.35 18.05
C TYR A 636 -8.47 6.57 16.90
N LYS A 637 -7.95 5.46 16.36
CA LYS A 637 -7.05 5.40 15.20
C LYS A 637 -7.50 4.28 14.26
N ASP A 638 -7.17 4.40 12.97
CA ASP A 638 -7.69 3.54 11.92
C ASP A 638 -7.23 2.07 12.05
N ASN A 639 -6.00 1.85 12.50
CA ASN A 639 -5.41 0.53 12.72
C ASN A 639 -5.56 0.03 14.18
N LEU A 640 -6.31 0.72 15.04
CA LEU A 640 -6.43 0.32 16.45
C LEU A 640 -7.08 -1.05 16.59
N SER A 641 -8.05 -1.37 15.72
CA SER A 641 -8.71 -2.68 15.66
C SER A 641 -7.79 -3.83 15.24
N ASP A 642 -6.64 -3.53 14.64
CA ASP A 642 -5.65 -4.55 14.30
C ASP A 642 -4.82 -4.96 15.52
N LEU A 643 -4.80 -4.10 16.55
CA LEU A 643 -4.04 -4.31 17.78
C LEU A 643 -4.94 -4.85 18.89
N PHE A 644 -6.12 -4.25 19.09
CA PHE A 644 -7.05 -4.59 20.17
C PHE A 644 -8.51 -4.60 19.70
N ASP A 645 -9.35 -5.41 20.32
CA ASP A 645 -10.81 -5.34 20.17
C ASP A 645 -11.38 -4.16 20.97
N ILE A 646 -11.86 -3.14 20.24
CA ILE A 646 -12.32 -1.86 20.81
C ILE A 646 -13.66 -2.06 21.53
N GLY A 647 -13.73 -1.64 22.79
CA GLY A 647 -14.86 -1.82 23.69
C GLY A 647 -14.74 -3.09 24.55
N SER A 648 -14.02 -4.11 24.06
CA SER A 648 -13.81 -5.36 24.78
C SER A 648 -12.48 -5.38 25.55
N GLU A 649 -11.40 -4.88 24.95
CA GLU A 649 -10.03 -4.96 25.49
C GLU A 649 -9.45 -3.59 25.86
N LEU A 650 -9.98 -2.52 25.26
CA LEU A 650 -9.70 -1.12 25.61
C LEU A 650 -10.87 -0.23 25.17
N VAL A 651 -10.83 1.05 25.52
CA VAL A 651 -11.87 2.03 25.15
C VAL A 651 -11.26 3.11 24.26
N ALA A 652 -11.97 3.46 23.18
CA ALA A 652 -11.55 4.50 22.24
C ALA A 652 -12.54 5.67 22.19
N TYR A 653 -12.05 6.91 22.19
CA TYR A 653 -12.84 8.12 22.00
C TYR A 653 -12.48 8.83 20.69
N ARG A 654 -13.42 9.61 20.15
CA ARG A 654 -13.27 10.41 18.92
C ARG A 654 -13.35 11.91 19.17
N SER A 655 -13.80 12.31 20.36
CA SER A 655 -13.89 13.72 20.75
C SER A 655 -13.58 13.90 22.24
N VAL A 656 -13.31 15.14 22.64
CA VAL A 656 -13.09 15.51 24.05
C VAL A 656 -14.33 15.21 24.90
N THR A 657 -15.53 15.54 24.39
CA THR A 657 -16.80 15.29 25.10
C THR A 657 -17.01 13.80 25.32
N GLU A 658 -16.86 12.99 24.27
CA GLU A 658 -16.97 11.54 24.36
C GLU A 658 -15.92 10.94 25.31
N CYS A 659 -14.69 11.46 25.32
CA CYS A 659 -13.66 11.05 26.26
C CYS A 659 -14.08 11.30 27.72
N ALA A 660 -14.63 12.49 28.01
CA ALA A 660 -15.14 12.83 29.33
C ALA A 660 -16.31 11.92 29.74
N ASP A 661 -17.27 11.70 28.85
CA ASP A 661 -18.44 10.86 29.11
C ASP A 661 -18.05 9.41 29.38
N LEU A 662 -17.16 8.84 28.55
CA LEU A 662 -16.64 7.47 28.73
C LEU A 662 -15.89 7.33 30.05
N ILE A 663 -15.03 8.29 30.39
CA ILE A 663 -14.30 8.27 31.66
C ILE A 663 -15.26 8.35 32.84
N GLN A 664 -16.24 9.26 32.83
CA GLN A 664 -17.22 9.37 33.91
C GLN A 664 -18.07 8.11 34.05
N TYR A 665 -18.46 7.49 32.92
CA TYR A 665 -19.16 6.21 32.90
C TYR A 665 -18.33 5.12 33.57
N TYR A 666 -17.09 4.88 33.14
CA TYR A 666 -16.28 3.79 33.70
C TYR A 666 -15.80 4.05 35.13
N LEU A 667 -15.72 5.31 35.57
CA LEU A 667 -15.50 5.64 36.99
C LEU A 667 -16.67 5.21 37.88
N THR A 668 -17.90 5.17 37.35
CA THR A 668 -19.11 4.74 38.06
C THR A 668 -19.46 3.27 37.82
N HIS A 669 -18.79 2.60 36.87
CA HIS A 669 -18.96 1.19 36.53
C HIS A 669 -17.63 0.42 36.69
N PRO A 670 -17.08 0.33 37.91
CA PRO A 670 -15.73 -0.21 38.14
C PRO A 670 -15.58 -1.68 37.77
N ASP A 671 -16.63 -2.49 37.91
CA ASP A 671 -16.57 -3.92 37.57
C ASP A 671 -16.44 -4.14 36.06
N GLU A 672 -17.19 -3.35 35.27
CA GLU A 672 -17.09 -3.35 33.81
C GLU A 672 -15.71 -2.85 33.35
N ALA A 673 -15.23 -1.76 33.96
CA ALA A 673 -13.91 -1.20 33.69
C ALA A 673 -12.79 -2.21 33.97
N SER A 674 -12.87 -2.93 35.10
CA SER A 674 -11.92 -3.98 35.46
C SER A 674 -11.97 -5.13 34.47
N ALA A 675 -13.17 -5.58 34.08
CA ALA A 675 -13.32 -6.68 33.14
C ALA A 675 -12.71 -6.36 31.75
N ILE A 676 -12.83 -5.11 31.28
CA ILE A 676 -12.17 -4.65 30.05
C ILE A 676 -10.65 -4.61 30.25
N ALA A 677 -10.18 -4.04 31.36
CA ALA A 677 -8.74 -3.95 31.68
C ALA A 677 -8.08 -5.34 31.74
N ASP A 678 -8.73 -6.32 32.36
CA ASP A 678 -8.24 -7.70 32.47
C ASP A 678 -8.12 -8.36 31.09
N ARG A 679 -9.11 -8.14 30.20
CA ARG A 679 -9.04 -8.62 28.81
C ARG A 679 -7.95 -7.90 28.01
N GLY A 680 -7.80 -6.59 28.19
CA GLY A 680 -6.71 -5.80 27.60
C GLY A 680 -5.33 -6.27 28.04
N GLN A 681 -5.15 -6.58 29.32
CA GLN A 681 -3.91 -7.14 29.84
C GLN A 681 -3.64 -8.53 29.27
N ALA A 682 -4.65 -9.41 29.26
CA ALA A 682 -4.54 -10.73 28.67
C ALA A 682 -4.15 -10.67 27.19
N ARG A 683 -4.73 -9.74 26.42
CA ARG A 683 -4.36 -9.48 25.02
C ARG A 683 -2.90 -9.05 24.91
N THR A 684 -2.46 -8.07 25.70
CA THR A 684 -1.08 -7.57 25.66
C THR A 684 -0.05 -8.66 25.98
N LEU A 685 -0.29 -9.46 27.02
CA LEU A 685 0.62 -10.52 27.43
C LEU A 685 0.65 -11.70 26.44
N ARG A 686 -0.44 -11.93 25.71
CA ARG A 686 -0.52 -12.99 24.70
C ARG A 686 0.13 -12.58 23.37
N ASP A 687 -0.14 -11.37 22.88
CA ASP A 687 0.12 -11.00 21.48
C ASP A 687 1.08 -9.81 21.29
N HIS A 688 1.31 -9.00 22.34
CA HIS A 688 2.04 -7.74 22.26
C HIS A 688 3.24 -7.69 23.21
N THR A 689 4.08 -8.74 23.18
CA THR A 689 5.33 -8.79 23.96
C THR A 689 6.57 -8.50 23.12
N TYR A 690 7.59 -7.87 23.72
CA TYR A 690 8.85 -7.61 23.03
C TYR A 690 9.57 -8.91 22.64
N GLU A 691 9.43 -10.00 23.41
CA GLU A 691 9.93 -11.32 23.03
C GLU A 691 9.38 -11.76 21.65
N MET A 692 8.07 -11.62 21.44
CA MET A 692 7.44 -11.95 20.15
C MET A 692 7.91 -11.02 19.04
N ARG A 693 8.00 -9.70 19.29
CA ARG A 693 8.48 -8.73 18.29
C ARG A 693 9.92 -9.02 17.90
N MET A 694 10.78 -9.33 18.86
CA MET A 694 12.19 -9.57 18.59
C MET A 694 12.45 -10.92 17.96
N ARG A 695 11.63 -11.94 18.23
CA ARG A 695 11.64 -13.19 17.45
C ARG A 695 11.36 -12.91 15.97
N GLN A 696 10.36 -12.08 15.69
CA GLN A 696 10.04 -11.64 14.32
C GLN A 696 11.15 -10.80 13.69
N THR A 697 11.79 -9.91 14.47
CA THR A 697 12.96 -9.15 14.02
C THR A 697 14.14 -10.07 13.73
N ALA A 698 14.39 -11.08 14.55
CA ALA A 698 15.45 -12.06 14.36
C ALA A 698 15.34 -12.76 13.00
N GLU A 699 14.13 -13.22 12.65
CA GLU A 699 13.84 -13.84 11.34
C GLU A 699 14.21 -12.92 10.18
N LEU A 700 13.77 -11.66 10.27
CA LEU A 700 14.01 -10.64 9.26
C LEU A 700 15.51 -10.35 9.13
N LEU A 701 16.20 -10.11 10.25
CA LEU A 701 17.62 -9.79 10.25
C LEU A 701 18.46 -10.97 9.75
N SER A 702 18.16 -12.20 10.16
CA SER A 702 18.84 -13.41 9.67
C SER A 702 18.74 -13.53 8.15
N ARG A 703 17.55 -13.25 7.58
CA ARG A 703 17.33 -13.28 6.13
C ARG A 703 18.20 -12.27 5.40
N HIS A 704 18.22 -11.02 5.88
CA HIS A 704 19.00 -9.96 5.25
C HIS A 704 20.51 -10.10 5.47
N LEU A 705 20.93 -10.70 6.58
CA LEU A 705 22.33 -11.07 6.78
C LEU A 705 22.75 -12.13 5.77
N GLU A 706 21.96 -13.20 5.59
CA GLU A 706 22.28 -14.23 4.59
C GLU A 706 22.38 -13.64 3.18
N ILE A 707 21.53 -12.67 2.82
CA ILE A 707 21.63 -11.94 1.54
C ILE A 707 22.93 -11.12 1.45
N LYS A 708 23.34 -10.48 2.54
CA LYS A 708 24.50 -9.57 2.59
C LYS A 708 25.84 -10.32 2.62
N ILE A 709 25.93 -11.40 3.38
CA ILE A 709 27.20 -12.09 3.72
C ILE A 709 27.21 -13.59 3.45
N GLY A 710 26.09 -14.19 3.00
CA GLY A 710 25.99 -15.62 2.76
C GLY A 710 27.06 -16.13 1.79
N SER A 711 27.64 -17.29 2.11
CA SER A 711 28.76 -17.91 1.37
C SER A 711 28.36 -18.49 0.00
N HIS A 712 27.08 -18.45 -0.34
CA HIS A 712 26.53 -19.01 -1.57
C HIS A 712 26.04 -17.86 -2.46
N ARG A 713 26.89 -17.38 -3.37
CA ARG A 713 26.37 -16.62 -4.51
C ARG A 713 25.47 -17.57 -5.29
N LEU A 714 24.16 -17.30 -5.26
CA LEU A 714 23.23 -17.91 -6.20
C LEU A 714 23.80 -17.73 -7.61
N PRO A 715 23.68 -18.74 -8.49
CA PRO A 715 24.17 -18.61 -9.86
C PRO A 715 23.48 -17.43 -10.55
N ASP A 716 24.19 -16.72 -11.43
CA ASP A 716 23.53 -15.73 -12.28
C ASP A 716 22.46 -16.45 -13.12
N PRO A 717 21.17 -16.08 -13.00
CA PRO A 717 20.12 -16.77 -13.72
C PRO A 717 20.22 -16.46 -15.21
N ASP A 718 20.34 -17.49 -16.05
CA ASP A 718 20.19 -17.35 -17.50
C ASP A 718 18.71 -17.06 -17.84
N LEU A 719 18.37 -15.78 -17.92
CA LEU A 719 17.01 -15.31 -18.17
C LEU A 719 16.47 -15.79 -19.52
N GLY A 720 17.35 -16.05 -20.50
CA GLY A 720 16.97 -16.54 -21.82
C GLY A 720 16.58 -18.02 -21.81
N ARG A 721 16.87 -18.75 -20.72
CA ARG A 721 16.63 -20.19 -20.59
C ARG A 721 15.80 -20.57 -19.37
N ILE A 722 14.95 -19.65 -18.89
CA ILE A 722 13.96 -19.94 -17.84
C ILE A 722 12.85 -20.86 -18.39
N SER A 723 12.29 -20.50 -19.54
CA SER A 723 11.22 -21.23 -20.22
C SER A 723 11.40 -21.12 -21.73
N TYR A 724 11.70 -22.23 -22.42
CA TYR A 724 12.01 -22.23 -23.86
C TYR A 724 11.66 -23.54 -24.55
N GLY A 725 11.75 -23.59 -25.88
CA GLY A 725 11.55 -24.83 -26.65
C GLY A 725 10.12 -25.36 -26.65
N ARG A 726 9.12 -24.48 -26.52
CA ARG A 726 7.71 -24.85 -26.51
C ARG A 726 7.32 -25.59 -27.81
N ARG A 727 6.74 -26.77 -27.68
CA ARG A 727 6.21 -27.59 -28.78
C ARG A 727 4.85 -28.16 -28.39
N GLU A 728 3.84 -27.99 -29.24
CA GLU A 728 2.50 -28.53 -29.01
C GLU A 728 2.51 -30.06 -29.05
N ILE A 729 1.78 -30.68 -28.13
CA ILE A 729 1.59 -32.12 -28.01
C ILE A 729 0.11 -32.43 -27.72
N LYS A 730 -0.31 -33.66 -27.95
CA LYS A 730 -1.63 -34.13 -27.55
C LYS A 730 -1.67 -34.48 -26.06
N PRO A 731 -2.85 -34.45 -25.41
CA PRO A 731 -2.98 -34.78 -23.98
C PRO A 731 -2.48 -36.19 -23.62
N ASP A 732 -2.62 -37.17 -24.51
CA ASP A 732 -2.17 -38.56 -24.33
C ASP A 732 -0.65 -38.73 -24.49
N GLU A 733 0.06 -37.72 -25.01
CA GLU A 733 1.53 -37.69 -25.11
C GLU A 733 2.19 -37.16 -23.82
N VAL A 734 1.43 -36.71 -22.82
CA VAL A 734 1.96 -36.31 -21.52
C VAL A 734 2.36 -37.55 -20.71
N THR A 735 3.66 -37.83 -20.66
CA THR A 735 4.21 -39.01 -19.99
C THR A 735 4.36 -38.81 -18.47
N PRO A 736 4.45 -39.90 -17.67
CA PRO A 736 4.75 -39.81 -16.25
C PRO A 736 6.03 -39.02 -15.93
N GLU A 737 7.06 -39.15 -16.77
CA GLU A 737 8.33 -38.42 -16.60
C GLU A 737 8.12 -36.91 -16.71
N LEU A 738 7.30 -36.45 -17.68
CA LEU A 738 6.96 -35.03 -17.82
C LEU A 738 6.17 -34.51 -16.60
N THR A 739 5.26 -35.32 -16.05
CA THR A 739 4.51 -34.97 -14.83
C THR A 739 5.38 -34.93 -13.56
N GLN A 740 6.45 -35.72 -13.51
CA GLN A 740 7.37 -35.75 -12.36
C GLN A 740 8.55 -34.78 -12.49
N SER A 741 8.70 -34.10 -13.63
CA SER A 741 9.86 -33.26 -13.97
C SER A 741 10.19 -32.18 -12.92
N TRP A 742 9.19 -31.58 -12.27
CA TRP A 742 9.40 -30.56 -11.23
C TRP A 742 9.95 -31.09 -9.90
N GLN A 743 10.04 -32.41 -9.71
CA GLN A 743 10.74 -33.03 -8.58
C GLN A 743 12.27 -33.00 -8.72
N SER A 744 12.79 -32.57 -9.88
CA SER A 744 14.23 -32.52 -10.14
C SER A 744 14.97 -31.60 -9.16
N ASP A 745 16.02 -32.13 -8.53
CA ASP A 745 16.89 -31.39 -7.59
C ASP A 745 17.65 -30.21 -8.23
N CYS A 746 17.68 -30.09 -9.57
CA CYS A 746 18.38 -29.00 -10.24
C CYS A 746 17.54 -27.72 -10.42
N ILE A 747 16.23 -27.78 -10.18
CA ILE A 747 15.31 -26.64 -10.37
C ILE A 747 15.38 -25.64 -9.20
N PRO A 748 15.33 -26.05 -7.91
CA PRO A 748 15.17 -25.10 -6.80
C PRO A 748 16.23 -24.00 -6.76
N LEU A 749 17.50 -24.34 -7.00
CA LEU A 749 18.59 -23.35 -6.98
C LEU A 749 18.44 -22.30 -8.10
N LYS A 750 18.06 -22.71 -9.31
CA LYS A 750 17.87 -21.81 -10.45
C LYS A 750 16.62 -20.95 -10.29
N GLN A 751 15.54 -21.54 -9.79
CA GLN A 751 14.31 -20.81 -9.46
C GLN A 751 14.58 -19.78 -8.37
N ARG A 752 15.31 -20.14 -7.32
CA ARG A 752 15.67 -19.23 -6.24
C ARG A 752 16.57 -18.09 -6.71
N ALA A 753 17.53 -18.35 -7.59
CA ALA A 753 18.39 -17.33 -8.16
C ALA A 753 17.59 -16.22 -8.89
N LEU A 754 16.61 -16.61 -9.70
CA LEU A 754 15.71 -15.68 -10.38
C LEU A 754 14.89 -14.86 -9.37
N VAL A 755 14.22 -15.54 -8.45
CA VAL A 755 13.33 -14.91 -7.48
C VAL A 755 14.09 -14.02 -6.51
N GLN A 756 15.34 -14.34 -6.16
CA GLN A 756 16.14 -13.49 -5.30
C GLN A 756 16.36 -12.10 -5.91
N ARG A 757 16.53 -12.01 -7.23
CA ARG A 757 16.59 -10.71 -7.93
C ARG A 757 15.26 -9.96 -7.83
N GLU A 758 14.16 -10.67 -8.05
CA GLU A 758 12.81 -10.12 -7.97
C GLU A 758 12.45 -9.60 -6.57
N LEU A 759 12.88 -10.30 -5.52
CA LEU A 759 12.76 -9.86 -4.12
C LEU A 759 13.58 -8.58 -3.87
N LEU A 760 14.80 -8.49 -4.41
CA LEU A 760 15.62 -7.28 -4.29
C LEU A 760 14.98 -6.08 -5.01
N ASP A 761 14.35 -6.29 -6.16
CA ASP A 761 13.62 -5.24 -6.88
C ASP A 761 12.39 -4.78 -6.09
N MET A 762 11.66 -5.71 -5.46
CA MET A 762 10.59 -5.39 -4.50
C MET A 762 11.09 -4.52 -3.34
N TYR A 763 12.24 -4.84 -2.75
CA TYR A 763 12.81 -4.07 -1.65
C TYR A 763 13.27 -2.67 -2.05
N ARG A 764 13.62 -2.46 -3.32
CA ARG A 764 13.94 -1.15 -3.91
C ARG A 764 12.69 -0.35 -4.31
N GLY A 765 11.50 -0.80 -3.93
CA GLY A 765 10.23 -0.13 -4.26
C GLY A 765 9.67 -0.47 -5.64
N ASN A 766 10.23 -1.48 -6.34
CA ASN A 766 9.81 -1.91 -7.67
C ASN A 766 9.32 -3.38 -7.64
N PRO A 767 8.22 -3.69 -6.91
CA PRO A 767 7.72 -5.06 -6.84
C PRO A 767 7.35 -5.59 -8.24
N PRO A 768 7.78 -6.81 -8.60
CA PRO A 768 7.33 -7.50 -9.80
C PRO A 768 5.80 -7.51 -9.91
N VAL A 769 5.29 -7.42 -11.14
CA VAL A 769 3.84 -7.38 -11.40
C VAL A 769 3.14 -8.60 -10.81
N VAL A 770 3.74 -9.79 -10.91
CA VAL A 770 3.20 -11.04 -10.36
C VAL A 770 3.00 -10.96 -8.84
N PHE A 771 3.97 -10.39 -8.12
CA PHE A 771 3.91 -10.22 -6.66
C PHE A 771 2.80 -9.25 -6.26
N ARG A 772 2.72 -8.11 -6.95
CA ARG A 772 1.69 -7.11 -6.69
C ARG A 772 0.30 -7.64 -6.99
N VAL A 773 0.10 -8.31 -8.12
CA VAL A 773 -1.21 -8.86 -8.52
C VAL A 773 -1.71 -9.87 -7.49
N LEU A 774 -0.87 -10.79 -6.99
CA LEU A 774 -1.31 -11.72 -5.95
C LEU A 774 -1.62 -11.00 -4.64
N ALA A 775 -0.74 -10.10 -4.18
CA ALA A 775 -0.97 -9.35 -2.95
C ALA A 775 -2.28 -8.55 -3.02
N ASP A 776 -2.54 -7.85 -4.12
CA ASP A 776 -3.76 -7.05 -4.30
C ASP A 776 -5.01 -7.92 -4.45
N ALA A 777 -4.90 -9.13 -5.02
CA ALA A 777 -6.01 -10.07 -5.12
C ALA A 777 -6.50 -10.53 -3.74
N ILE A 778 -5.59 -10.79 -2.79
CA ILE A 778 -5.96 -11.26 -1.46
C ILE A 778 -6.16 -10.13 -0.44
N ARG A 779 -5.56 -8.94 -0.65
CA ARG A 779 -5.60 -7.79 0.27
C ARG A 779 -6.99 -7.49 0.87
N PRO A 780 -8.11 -7.52 0.12
CA PRO A 780 -9.43 -7.23 0.68
C PRO A 780 -9.92 -8.25 1.72
N HIS A 781 -9.30 -9.42 1.78
CA HIS A 781 -9.69 -10.54 2.64
C HIS A 781 -8.73 -10.71 3.83
N ILE A 782 -7.63 -9.96 3.84
CA ILE A 782 -6.62 -10.05 4.88
C ILE A 782 -7.12 -9.42 6.18
N ARG A 783 -6.90 -10.15 7.26
CA ARG A 783 -7.12 -9.75 8.65
C ARG A 783 -6.01 -10.37 9.51
N PRO A 784 -5.72 -9.83 10.70
CA PRO A 784 -4.66 -10.36 11.56
C PRO A 784 -4.78 -11.88 11.75
N HIS A 785 -3.67 -12.59 11.57
CA HIS A 785 -3.56 -14.05 11.73
C HIS A 785 -4.41 -14.91 10.77
N ILE A 786 -4.92 -14.35 9.66
CA ILE A 786 -5.62 -15.15 8.66
C ILE A 786 -4.69 -16.25 8.11
N GLU A 787 -5.25 -17.44 7.94
CA GLU A 787 -4.55 -18.58 7.35
C GLU A 787 -4.64 -18.54 5.83
N VAL A 788 -3.49 -18.76 5.18
CA VAL A 788 -3.34 -18.78 3.72
C VAL A 788 -2.62 -20.07 3.34
N LEU A 789 -3.26 -20.90 2.53
CA LEU A 789 -2.65 -22.05 1.87
C LEU A 789 -2.19 -21.65 0.47
N GLU A 790 -0.91 -21.86 0.15
CA GLU A 790 -0.41 -21.79 -1.21
C GLU A 790 -0.08 -23.20 -1.73
N ILE A 791 -0.73 -23.60 -2.82
CA ILE A 791 -0.47 -24.81 -3.58
C ILE A 791 0.51 -24.47 -4.70
N GLY A 792 1.61 -25.22 -4.78
CA GLY A 792 2.74 -24.94 -5.67
C GLY A 792 3.66 -23.86 -5.11
N CYS A 793 4.00 -23.91 -3.82
CA CYS A 793 4.75 -22.84 -3.15
C CYS A 793 6.21 -22.70 -3.62
N ALA A 794 6.75 -23.64 -4.40
CA ALA A 794 8.14 -23.66 -4.85
C ALA A 794 9.13 -23.47 -3.68
N SER A 795 10.07 -22.53 -3.78
CA SER A 795 11.00 -22.18 -2.69
C SER A 795 10.36 -21.36 -1.55
N GLY A 796 9.03 -21.23 -1.50
CA GLY A 796 8.28 -20.59 -0.42
C GLY A 796 8.30 -19.07 -0.42
N TYR A 797 8.79 -18.44 -1.49
CA TYR A 797 9.09 -17.00 -1.52
C TYR A 797 7.86 -16.10 -1.36
N TYR A 798 6.66 -16.59 -1.68
CA TYR A 798 5.45 -15.80 -1.50
C TYR A 798 5.11 -15.54 -0.03
N TYR A 799 5.60 -16.35 0.92
CA TYR A 799 5.55 -16.03 2.34
C TYR A 799 6.15 -14.63 2.60
N GLU A 800 7.37 -14.40 2.13
CA GLU A 800 8.08 -13.14 2.28
C GLU A 800 7.44 -11.99 1.47
N VAL A 801 7.00 -12.27 0.24
CA VAL A 801 6.34 -11.28 -0.62
C VAL A 801 5.05 -10.78 0.00
N LEU A 802 4.19 -11.69 0.45
CA LEU A 802 2.88 -11.36 0.97
C LEU A 802 3.00 -10.61 2.30
N GLU A 803 3.85 -11.07 3.23
CA GLU A 803 4.10 -10.33 4.48
C GLU A 803 4.60 -8.90 4.21
N TYR A 804 5.54 -8.75 3.27
CA TYR A 804 6.10 -7.44 2.94
C TYR A 804 5.06 -6.50 2.30
N LEU A 805 4.36 -6.95 1.26
CA LEU A 805 3.45 -6.11 0.47
C LEU A 805 2.10 -5.87 1.15
N LEU A 806 1.64 -6.80 1.98
CA LEU A 806 0.41 -6.64 2.76
C LEU A 806 0.65 -5.93 4.09
N ASN A 807 1.91 -5.80 4.50
CA ASN A 807 2.29 -5.17 5.76
C ASN A 807 1.63 -5.85 6.98
N THR A 808 1.44 -7.17 6.90
CA THR A 808 0.84 -7.99 7.94
C THR A 808 1.54 -9.34 8.03
N ARG A 809 1.54 -9.94 9.22
CA ARG A 809 1.93 -11.34 9.39
C ARG A 809 0.77 -12.25 9.00
N LEU A 810 1.09 -13.37 8.34
CA LEU A 810 0.12 -14.37 7.87
C LEU A 810 0.38 -15.71 8.55
N ALA A 811 -0.68 -16.46 8.84
CA ALA A 811 -0.54 -17.88 9.14
C ALA A 811 -0.37 -18.62 7.79
N TYR A 812 0.86 -18.62 7.28
CA TYR A 812 1.16 -19.10 5.94
C TYR A 812 1.53 -20.59 5.93
N LEU A 813 0.91 -21.32 4.99
CA LEU A 813 1.16 -22.72 4.71
C LEU A 813 1.47 -22.91 3.23
N GLY A 814 2.67 -23.40 2.91
CA GLY A 814 3.05 -23.77 1.55
C GLY A 814 2.97 -25.28 1.32
N VAL A 815 2.36 -25.69 0.21
CA VAL A 815 2.36 -27.09 -0.27
C VAL A 815 3.02 -27.14 -1.64
N ASP A 816 3.91 -28.09 -1.84
CA ASP A 816 4.52 -28.39 -3.13
C ASP A 816 4.76 -29.90 -3.23
N PHE A 817 4.58 -30.47 -4.41
CA PHE A 817 4.77 -31.91 -4.59
C PHE A 817 6.25 -32.30 -4.70
N SER A 818 7.13 -31.32 -4.94
CA SER A 818 8.57 -31.49 -5.02
C SER A 818 9.21 -31.40 -3.63
N ASP A 819 9.73 -32.52 -3.12
CA ASP A 819 10.52 -32.55 -1.88
C ASP A 819 11.72 -31.60 -1.97
N ALA A 820 12.36 -31.48 -3.14
CA ALA A 820 13.48 -30.58 -3.36
C ALA A 820 13.11 -29.09 -3.15
N MET A 821 11.92 -28.69 -3.61
CA MET A 821 11.37 -27.35 -3.38
C MET A 821 11.06 -27.13 -1.90
N ILE A 822 10.39 -28.08 -1.23
CA ILE A 822 10.05 -27.98 0.19
C ILE A 822 11.30 -27.92 1.08
N ARG A 823 12.34 -28.69 0.79
CA ARG A 823 13.63 -28.59 1.51
C ARG A 823 14.24 -27.21 1.37
N THR A 824 14.15 -26.60 0.19
CA THR A 824 14.63 -25.23 -0.07
C THR A 824 13.78 -24.19 0.66
N ALA A 825 12.44 -24.32 0.61
CA ALA A 825 11.52 -23.42 1.31
C ALA A 825 11.76 -23.42 2.83
N ARG A 826 11.87 -24.60 3.45
CA ARG A 826 12.19 -24.74 4.89
C ARG A 826 13.56 -24.18 5.26
N ALA A 827 14.53 -24.22 4.35
CA ALA A 827 15.85 -23.64 4.60
C ALA A 827 15.82 -22.10 4.63
N TYR A 828 15.05 -21.46 3.74
CA TYR A 828 14.91 -19.99 3.70
C TYR A 828 13.92 -19.45 4.73
N TYR A 829 12.87 -20.22 5.04
CA TYR A 829 11.75 -19.78 5.86
C TYR A 829 11.40 -20.82 6.94
N PRO A 830 12.33 -21.11 7.87
CA PRO A 830 12.17 -22.19 8.85
C PRO A 830 10.98 -22.03 9.81
N GLN A 831 10.40 -20.82 9.88
CA GLN A 831 9.29 -20.49 10.78
C GLN A 831 7.92 -20.61 10.10
N ALA A 832 7.87 -20.66 8.77
CA ALA A 832 6.64 -20.91 8.03
C ALA A 832 6.42 -22.42 7.83
N ARG A 833 5.16 -22.84 7.70
CA ARG A 833 4.82 -24.25 7.54
C ARG A 833 4.90 -24.63 6.06
N PHE A 834 5.66 -25.68 5.76
CA PHE A 834 5.78 -26.22 4.40
C PHE A 834 5.58 -27.73 4.41
N GLU A 835 4.78 -28.24 3.48
CA GLU A 835 4.43 -29.66 3.39
C GLU A 835 4.58 -30.20 1.98
N ILE A 836 5.01 -31.46 1.87
CA ILE A 836 5.03 -32.17 0.60
C ILE A 836 3.62 -32.66 0.33
N GLY A 837 3.04 -32.28 -0.81
CA GLY A 837 1.67 -32.67 -1.16
C GLY A 837 1.32 -32.40 -2.61
N ASP A 838 0.38 -33.19 -3.13
CA ASP A 838 -0.21 -33.01 -4.45
C ASP A 838 -1.46 -32.13 -4.32
N GLY A 839 -1.54 -31.08 -5.15
CA GLY A 839 -2.71 -30.21 -5.20
C GLY A 839 -4.02 -30.91 -5.59
N SER A 840 -3.92 -32.09 -6.21
CA SER A 840 -5.06 -32.95 -6.58
C SER A 840 -5.51 -33.89 -5.45
N ALA A 841 -4.82 -33.89 -4.30
CA ALA A 841 -5.13 -34.71 -3.14
C ALA A 841 -4.62 -34.05 -1.84
N LEU A 842 -5.25 -32.94 -1.45
CA LEU A 842 -4.83 -32.13 -0.30
C LEU A 842 -5.25 -32.77 1.02
N ARG A 843 -4.33 -32.82 1.99
CA ARG A 843 -4.56 -33.42 3.32
C ARG A 843 -5.16 -32.44 4.33
N PHE A 844 -6.13 -31.65 3.89
CA PHE A 844 -6.86 -30.69 4.74
C PHE A 844 -8.33 -31.06 4.83
N GLN A 845 -8.97 -30.65 5.91
CA GLN A 845 -10.41 -30.85 6.08
C GLN A 845 -11.20 -29.94 5.12
N ASP A 846 -12.43 -30.33 4.84
CA ASP A 846 -13.33 -29.52 4.03
C ASP A 846 -13.53 -28.16 4.70
N ARG A 847 -13.41 -27.08 3.93
CA ARG A 847 -13.64 -25.69 4.36
C ARG A 847 -12.85 -25.31 5.61
N SER A 848 -11.62 -25.80 5.74
CA SER A 848 -10.80 -25.52 6.91
C SER A 848 -9.91 -24.29 6.76
N ILE A 849 -9.63 -23.84 5.54
CA ILE A 849 -8.67 -22.75 5.28
C ILE A 849 -9.38 -21.56 4.62
N PRO A 850 -9.28 -20.33 5.14
CA PRO A 850 -9.95 -19.16 4.57
C PRO A 850 -9.55 -18.86 3.12
N ILE A 851 -8.24 -18.80 2.85
CA ILE A 851 -7.69 -18.40 1.56
C ILE A 851 -6.85 -19.55 1.00
N VAL A 852 -7.22 -20.04 -0.19
CA VAL A 852 -6.42 -21.00 -0.95
C VAL A 852 -5.90 -20.34 -2.22
N VAL A 853 -4.59 -20.40 -2.45
CA VAL A 853 -3.91 -19.86 -3.63
C VAL A 853 -3.29 -21.02 -4.42
N SER A 854 -3.70 -21.24 -5.66
CA SER A 854 -2.99 -22.08 -6.62
C SER A 854 -2.04 -21.18 -7.44
N SER A 855 -0.74 -21.26 -7.17
CA SER A 855 0.27 -20.30 -7.65
C SER A 855 1.15 -20.90 -8.74
N CYS A 856 0.90 -20.54 -10.01
CA CYS A 856 1.71 -20.99 -11.17
C CYS A 856 1.93 -22.51 -11.25
N VAL A 857 0.99 -23.30 -10.71
CA VAL A 857 1.10 -24.77 -10.62
C VAL A 857 0.08 -25.47 -11.52
N LEU A 858 -1.12 -24.90 -11.69
CA LEU A 858 -2.23 -25.57 -12.39
C LEU A 858 -1.86 -25.98 -13.84
N LEU A 859 -1.07 -25.16 -14.53
CA LEU A 859 -0.56 -25.46 -15.88
C LEU A 859 0.37 -26.69 -15.94
N HIS A 860 0.85 -27.21 -14.81
CA HIS A 860 1.75 -28.35 -14.71
C HIS A 860 1.09 -29.59 -14.11
N VAL A 861 -0.23 -29.58 -13.93
CA VAL A 861 -0.99 -30.69 -13.34
C VAL A 861 -1.83 -31.36 -14.40
N ARG A 862 -1.65 -32.66 -14.61
CA ARG A 862 -2.41 -33.43 -15.61
C ARG A 862 -3.88 -33.58 -15.18
N GLU A 863 -4.11 -33.87 -13.91
CA GLU A 863 -5.43 -34.00 -13.27
C GLU A 863 -5.94 -32.64 -12.75
N TYR A 864 -5.76 -31.55 -13.51
CA TYR A 864 -6.08 -30.19 -13.07
C TYR A 864 -7.54 -29.99 -12.63
N ALA A 865 -8.48 -30.80 -13.12
CA ALA A 865 -9.87 -30.77 -12.64
C ALA A 865 -9.98 -31.22 -11.17
N LEU A 866 -9.23 -32.24 -10.75
CA LEU A 866 -9.16 -32.67 -9.35
C LEU A 866 -8.47 -31.61 -8.49
N HIS A 867 -7.42 -30.97 -9.01
CA HIS A 867 -6.76 -29.85 -8.33
C HIS A 867 -7.74 -28.69 -8.07
N ILE A 868 -8.56 -28.31 -9.07
CA ILE A 868 -9.60 -27.28 -8.91
C ILE A 868 -10.63 -27.70 -7.86
N ALA A 869 -11.07 -28.96 -7.89
CA ALA A 869 -12.02 -29.50 -6.92
C ALA A 869 -11.46 -29.52 -5.49
N GLU A 870 -10.20 -29.91 -5.29
CA GLU A 870 -9.55 -29.90 -3.98
C GLU A 870 -9.34 -28.48 -3.44
N ALA A 871 -8.95 -27.53 -4.30
CA ALA A 871 -8.88 -26.13 -3.91
C ALA A 871 -10.25 -25.59 -3.46
N ALA A 872 -11.33 -25.96 -4.16
CA ALA A 872 -12.72 -25.65 -3.76
C ALA A 872 -13.10 -26.31 -2.43
N ARG A 873 -12.74 -27.58 -2.25
CA ARG A 873 -13.09 -28.37 -1.06
C ARG A 873 -12.45 -27.80 0.19
N VAL A 874 -11.17 -27.43 0.13
CA VAL A 874 -10.39 -26.96 1.29
C VAL A 874 -10.70 -25.51 1.66
N ALA A 875 -10.97 -24.65 0.67
CA ALA A 875 -11.24 -23.24 0.90
C ALA A 875 -12.58 -23.01 1.61
N SER A 876 -12.61 -22.06 2.55
CA SER A 876 -13.83 -21.62 3.24
C SER A 876 -14.29 -20.23 2.83
N GLU A 877 -13.42 -19.36 2.29
CA GLU A 877 -13.80 -18.01 1.86
C GLU A 877 -13.50 -17.76 0.38
N ILE A 878 -12.23 -17.84 -0.02
CA ILE A 878 -11.82 -17.54 -1.40
C ILE A 878 -10.77 -18.51 -1.95
N ILE A 879 -10.78 -18.65 -3.27
CA ILE A 879 -9.76 -19.35 -4.05
C ILE A 879 -9.14 -18.37 -5.04
N VAL A 880 -7.81 -18.38 -5.15
CA VAL A 880 -7.07 -17.58 -6.13
C VAL A 880 -6.27 -18.50 -7.05
N PHE A 881 -6.58 -18.49 -8.34
CA PHE A 881 -5.77 -19.15 -9.38
C PHE A 881 -4.84 -18.12 -10.00
N HIS A 882 -3.61 -18.06 -9.50
CA HIS A 882 -2.61 -17.07 -9.84
C HIS A 882 -1.67 -17.56 -10.94
N ARG A 883 -1.38 -16.70 -11.93
CA ARG A 883 -0.52 -17.00 -13.09
C ARG A 883 -1.04 -18.16 -13.95
N THR A 884 -2.34 -18.10 -14.26
CA THR A 884 -3.02 -19.10 -15.07
C THR A 884 -2.90 -18.72 -16.56
N PRO A 885 -2.20 -19.50 -17.40
CA PRO A 885 -2.11 -19.23 -18.82
C PRO A 885 -3.40 -19.67 -19.54
N VAL A 886 -4.06 -18.73 -20.20
CA VAL A 886 -5.32 -18.99 -20.93
C VAL A 886 -5.28 -18.50 -22.37
N ALA A 887 -6.17 -19.06 -23.18
CA ALA A 887 -6.53 -18.66 -24.53
C ALA A 887 -8.05 -18.40 -24.58
N ARG A 888 -8.50 -17.44 -25.37
CA ARG A 888 -9.92 -17.07 -25.45
C ARG A 888 -10.63 -17.69 -26.64
N GLN A 889 -9.89 -17.98 -27.70
CA GLN A 889 -10.41 -18.53 -28.96
C GLN A 889 -9.97 -19.98 -29.16
N ALA A 890 -8.71 -20.30 -28.85
CA ALA A 890 -8.19 -21.65 -28.97
C ALA A 890 -8.75 -22.56 -27.87
N ALA A 891 -8.96 -23.83 -28.22
CA ALA A 891 -9.24 -24.89 -27.25
C ALA A 891 -8.05 -25.08 -26.29
N THR A 892 -8.29 -25.78 -25.17
CA THR A 892 -7.21 -26.15 -24.24
C THR A 892 -6.11 -26.94 -24.97
N LYS A 893 -4.86 -26.50 -24.85
CA LYS A 893 -3.69 -27.07 -25.52
C LYS A 893 -2.62 -27.52 -24.54
N HIS A 894 -1.88 -28.55 -24.93
CA HIS A 894 -0.77 -29.09 -24.16
C HIS A 894 0.54 -28.85 -24.92
N PHE A 895 1.60 -28.55 -24.19
CA PHE A 895 2.91 -28.30 -24.76
C PHE A 895 3.99 -29.03 -23.95
N THR A 896 5.06 -29.46 -24.61
CA THR A 896 6.35 -29.71 -23.96
C THR A 896 7.19 -28.44 -24.02
N LYS A 897 7.97 -28.16 -22.98
CA LYS A 897 8.96 -27.08 -22.94
C LYS A 897 10.12 -27.45 -22.03
N PHE A 898 11.17 -26.66 -22.03
CA PHE A 898 12.19 -26.70 -20.99
C PHE A 898 11.91 -25.61 -19.97
N ALA A 899 11.77 -25.98 -18.69
CA ALA A 899 11.73 -25.08 -17.55
C ALA A 899 13.00 -25.27 -16.71
N TYR A 900 13.79 -24.21 -16.54
CA TYR A 900 15.07 -24.27 -15.80
C TYR A 900 16.03 -25.37 -16.32
N GLY A 901 15.96 -25.69 -17.61
CA GLY A 901 16.76 -26.72 -18.27
C GLY A 901 16.24 -28.16 -18.10
N VAL A 902 15.07 -28.36 -17.50
CA VAL A 902 14.40 -29.66 -17.40
C VAL A 902 13.21 -29.67 -18.36
N GLU A 903 13.08 -30.72 -19.16
CA GLU A 903 11.90 -30.90 -20.01
C GLU A 903 10.67 -31.19 -19.15
N THR A 904 9.60 -30.42 -19.35
CA THR A 904 8.32 -30.50 -18.65
C THR A 904 7.20 -30.32 -19.65
N PHE A 905 5.98 -30.66 -19.25
CA PHE A 905 4.79 -30.21 -19.95
C PHE A 905 4.20 -28.94 -19.33
N GLU A 906 3.38 -28.25 -20.10
CA GLU A 906 2.49 -27.19 -19.62
C GLU A 906 1.16 -27.22 -20.37
N ILE A 907 0.11 -26.72 -19.72
CA ILE A 907 -1.23 -26.59 -20.27
C ILE A 907 -1.53 -25.11 -20.46
N ARG A 908 -2.12 -24.77 -21.61
CA ARG A 908 -2.81 -23.50 -21.82
C ARG A 908 -4.29 -23.78 -21.89
N PHE A 909 -5.05 -23.20 -20.97
CA PHE A 909 -6.47 -23.47 -20.86
C PHE A 909 -7.26 -22.62 -21.84
N ASN A 910 -8.33 -23.16 -22.42
CA ASN A 910 -9.38 -22.28 -22.91
C ASN A 910 -10.05 -21.61 -21.70
N GLU A 911 -10.17 -20.28 -21.72
CA GLU A 911 -10.66 -19.51 -20.58
C GLU A 911 -12.10 -19.90 -20.22
N ALA A 912 -12.97 -20.14 -21.21
CA ALA A 912 -14.35 -20.51 -20.97
C ALA A 912 -14.48 -21.93 -20.37
N GLU A 913 -13.66 -22.88 -20.83
CA GLU A 913 -13.59 -24.23 -20.26
C GLU A 913 -13.11 -24.19 -18.80
N PHE A 914 -12.03 -23.45 -18.52
CA PHE A 914 -11.51 -23.29 -17.16
C PHE A 914 -12.53 -22.67 -16.19
N LEU A 915 -13.20 -21.59 -16.62
CA LEU A 915 -14.28 -20.97 -15.85
C LEU A 915 -15.49 -21.91 -15.68
N GLY A 916 -15.76 -22.76 -16.68
CA GLY A 916 -16.75 -23.84 -16.60
C GLY A 916 -16.45 -24.81 -15.47
N LEU A 917 -15.23 -25.36 -15.43
CA LEU A 917 -14.79 -26.28 -14.38
C LEU A 917 -14.90 -25.67 -12.98
N CYS A 918 -14.51 -24.40 -12.81
CA CYS A 918 -14.64 -23.71 -11.53
C CYS A 918 -16.12 -23.61 -11.08
N ARG A 919 -17.04 -23.31 -12.02
CA ARG A 919 -18.48 -23.27 -11.72
C ARG A 919 -19.06 -24.63 -11.39
N GLU A 920 -18.61 -25.70 -12.05
CA GLU A 920 -19.08 -27.07 -11.80
C GLU A 920 -18.80 -27.53 -10.37
N VAL A 921 -17.68 -27.09 -9.78
CA VAL A 921 -17.35 -27.37 -8.37
C VAL A 921 -17.95 -26.35 -7.39
N GLY A 922 -18.83 -25.46 -7.85
CA GLY A 922 -19.58 -24.52 -7.02
C GLY A 922 -18.87 -23.22 -6.67
N MET A 923 -17.75 -22.88 -7.33
CA MET A 923 -17.08 -21.60 -7.11
C MET A 923 -17.85 -20.44 -7.76
N GLU A 924 -17.95 -19.31 -7.06
CA GLU A 924 -18.53 -18.07 -7.59
C GLU A 924 -17.42 -17.11 -8.04
N PHE A 925 -17.46 -16.66 -9.30
CA PHE A 925 -16.46 -15.72 -9.81
C PHE A 925 -16.57 -14.34 -9.14
N ILE A 926 -15.47 -13.82 -8.62
CA ILE A 926 -15.41 -12.48 -8.00
C ILE A 926 -14.77 -11.48 -8.97
N THR A 927 -13.54 -11.75 -9.39
CA THR A 927 -12.77 -10.84 -10.25
C THR A 927 -11.62 -11.56 -10.95
N MET A 928 -11.04 -10.90 -11.96
CA MET A 928 -9.83 -11.34 -12.63
C MET A 928 -8.90 -10.16 -12.89
N VAL A 929 -7.59 -10.42 -12.92
CA VAL A 929 -6.55 -9.43 -13.18
C VAL A 929 -5.56 -10.00 -14.19
N GLY A 930 -5.27 -9.24 -15.24
CA GLY A 930 -4.26 -9.62 -16.23
C GLY A 930 -2.83 -9.33 -15.74
N ILE A 931 -1.93 -10.29 -15.96
CA ILE A 931 -0.49 -10.17 -15.68
C ILE A 931 0.25 -9.81 -16.97
N SER A 932 -0.05 -10.53 -18.05
CA SER A 932 0.46 -10.28 -19.39
C SER A 932 -0.56 -10.75 -20.43
N SER A 933 -0.52 -10.20 -21.63
CA SER A 933 -1.28 -10.75 -22.76
C SER A 933 -0.64 -10.50 -24.10
N ASP A 934 -1.00 -11.32 -25.09
CA ASP A 934 -0.65 -11.25 -26.50
C ASP A 934 -1.88 -11.74 -27.28
N PRO A 935 -2.84 -10.85 -27.61
CA PRO A 935 -4.07 -11.24 -28.28
C PRO A 935 -3.86 -11.77 -29.70
N VAL A 936 -2.78 -11.35 -30.38
CA VAL A 936 -2.44 -11.85 -31.72
C VAL A 936 -2.18 -13.35 -31.67
N ARG A 937 -1.52 -13.81 -30.62
CA ARG A 937 -1.24 -15.23 -30.38
C ARG A 937 -2.30 -15.94 -29.53
N ASP A 938 -3.34 -15.22 -29.11
CA ASP A 938 -4.37 -15.69 -28.18
C ASP A 938 -3.75 -16.24 -26.87
N GLU A 939 -2.77 -15.53 -26.32
CA GLU A 939 -2.06 -15.90 -25.10
C GLU A 939 -2.29 -14.87 -24.00
N PHE A 940 -2.83 -15.29 -22.86
CA PHE A 940 -3.06 -14.43 -21.71
C PHE A 940 -2.54 -15.12 -20.45
N GLU A 941 -1.93 -14.37 -19.52
CA GLU A 941 -1.59 -14.85 -18.19
C GLU A 941 -2.42 -14.08 -17.17
N MET A 942 -3.30 -14.80 -16.45
CA MET A 942 -4.36 -14.19 -15.65
C MET A 942 -4.30 -14.66 -14.19
N THR A 943 -4.80 -13.82 -13.30
CA THR A 943 -5.15 -14.21 -11.92
C THR A 943 -6.65 -14.14 -11.76
N TYR A 944 -7.27 -15.22 -11.29
CA TYR A 944 -8.70 -15.29 -11.01
C TYR A 944 -8.94 -15.41 -9.53
N VAL A 945 -9.98 -14.72 -9.04
CA VAL A 945 -10.43 -14.79 -7.65
C VAL A 945 -11.87 -15.28 -7.64
N PHE A 946 -12.12 -16.30 -6.83
CA PHE A 946 -13.43 -16.91 -6.65
C PHE A 946 -13.81 -16.94 -5.18
N ARG A 947 -15.11 -16.91 -4.89
CA ARG A 947 -15.65 -17.31 -3.59
C ARG A 947 -15.71 -18.83 -3.52
N ALA A 948 -15.38 -19.37 -2.35
CA ALA A 948 -15.51 -20.79 -2.08
C ALA A 948 -16.97 -21.27 -2.11
N PRO A 949 -17.23 -22.55 -2.43
CA PRO A 949 -18.58 -23.12 -2.43
C PRO A 949 -19.25 -23.05 -1.06
N GLN A 950 -20.53 -22.65 -1.03
CA GLN A 950 -21.34 -22.51 0.20
C GLN A 950 -21.74 -23.82 0.85
#